data_AF-A0A837IMT5-F1
#
_entry.id   AF-A0A837IMT5-F1
#
_cell.length_a   1.000
_cell.length_b   1.000
_cell.length_c   1.000
_cell.angle_alpha   90.00
_cell.angle_beta   90.00
_cell.angle_gamma   90.00
#
_symmetry.space_group_name_H-M   'P 1'
#
loop_
_entity.id
_entity.type
_entity.pdbx_description
1 polymer ?
#
loop_
_entity_poly.entity_id
_entity_poly.type
_entity_poly.pdbx_seq_one_letter_code
_entity_poly.pdbx_strand_id
1 'polypeptide(L)'
;MLNTIINNVGFIFNSAAFYSQQYFDRYSFLVPLGVIGIWRWSVWMIKEVIGLHYRPKTKEYNAKVSLVIPVYNENPQVFTQALNSWKKNNPSEIIAVIDYTDLTCIEIFKKFKETFSGAKLIITKTPGKRPALADGIKVAKSEIVALVDSDTIWDDNVSRNGLPPFVDPKVAGVATYQSVLQPKTFAQKVFDIQLDLRYRHEYPFLAASGDALVCLSGRTAFYRREVITPMLSDLVNEKFMGVPVISGDDKRLTYLVLAAGWKVAYQSTSHVYTPGMAELGAYLKQRLRWTRNSLRADLSAIFNGWPIRHPALLFFQIDKFLQGFVVILSPIYFFVSIYLHLWIAAFAIFCWWFISRTIKLYYPHLSYKPKNIVILPGYVLYTFLAGILKIYALFTLNTQGWITRWDKSRLPQFRLLLAAPSYLATLSVVLFLTYGVYIYKEHTYLIPKSQREQLLASALPSIQADVIASSAVLGESTLAQKELFTNRYEAKGNENFIEISNKFGVDVNQLYYANMAKAPNRNITPGTILSIPGKDIQLQPNTSLTKLTYSTNPITVQHDKKTNTLLVTGRGRQITLKDIVSNGGKSYLEEISSKIWLAKATIFLSDGITLRLDKNEVEWLKLESNKKGFVMLRSLNSDIIINGVKITSWDTENNDYDKELKDGRSFIMVKDNSRMDIYSSELSYLGYPTSSDIAASPYGVSWKLSNLKLKKELLTGEVINSKFHHNYFGAYTYGATGMLWKGNEFYENVRYGLDPHDDSNGFLVEDNIARDNGSHGIIFSKRSMYNTVRNNISYNNKLHGIMLHEKSDFNIIENNTVTGNTSGIALYRSSNNIVRNNTIANNRHGVRANAGSEGNIVQNNSITGSGLYGIYFYDKANNNSVSNNTFEYNDVGIYIKSDSNNISKNSLINNAVGVYFQDQASNNVLADNQIKQSGIYGIYTKVANEVSNILGVNDLYRNRKDVAGMNEAD
;
A
#
# COMPACT_ATOMS: atom_id res chain seq x y z
N MET A 1 7.17 2.86 -41.89
CA MET A 1 5.79 2.87 -41.37
C MET A 1 5.57 1.83 -40.28
N LEU A 2 5.84 0.54 -40.52
CA LEU A 2 5.73 -0.53 -39.50
C LEU A 2 6.66 -0.29 -38.28
N ASN A 3 7.93 0.06 -38.50
CA ASN A 3 8.88 0.41 -37.43
C ASN A 3 8.47 1.66 -36.63
N THR A 4 7.82 2.63 -37.28
CA THR A 4 7.30 3.84 -36.63
C THR A 4 6.12 3.52 -35.72
N ILE A 5 5.27 2.58 -36.15
CA ILE A 5 4.15 2.07 -35.34
C ILE A 5 4.69 1.26 -34.16
N ILE A 6 5.68 0.38 -34.37
CA ILE A 6 6.31 -0.43 -33.31
C ILE A 6 7.02 0.48 -32.28
N ASN A 7 7.74 1.50 -32.71
CA ASN A 7 8.41 2.46 -31.83
C ASN A 7 7.42 3.33 -31.05
N ASN A 8 6.32 3.78 -31.66
CA ASN A 8 5.27 4.53 -30.96
C ASN A 8 4.52 3.64 -29.96
N VAL A 9 4.27 2.37 -30.29
CA VAL A 9 3.68 1.40 -29.36
C VAL A 9 4.64 1.13 -28.20
N GLY A 10 5.93 0.91 -28.45
CA GLY A 10 6.95 0.74 -27.40
C GLY A 10 7.10 1.96 -26.49
N PHE A 11 7.03 3.17 -27.04
CA PHE A 11 7.07 4.42 -26.28
C PHE A 11 5.82 4.62 -25.42
N ILE A 12 4.63 4.29 -25.94
CA ILE A 12 3.38 4.30 -25.17
C ILE A 12 3.43 3.25 -24.06
N PHE A 13 3.96 2.05 -24.31
CA PHE A 13 4.13 1.02 -23.29
C PHE A 13 5.14 1.42 -22.21
N ASN A 14 6.26 2.06 -22.56
CA ASN A 14 7.26 2.52 -21.59
C ASN A 14 6.77 3.73 -20.77
N SER A 15 6.03 4.64 -21.39
CA SER A 15 5.39 5.77 -20.70
C SER A 15 4.26 5.28 -19.79
N ALA A 16 3.42 4.37 -20.27
CA ALA A 16 2.39 3.73 -19.47
C ALA A 16 2.98 2.89 -18.34
N ALA A 17 4.09 2.18 -18.57
CA ALA A 17 4.83 1.44 -17.53
C ALA A 17 5.41 2.40 -16.48
N PHE A 18 6.03 3.52 -16.89
CA PHE A 18 6.56 4.53 -15.98
C PHE A 18 5.47 5.19 -15.13
N TYR A 19 4.38 5.65 -15.75
CA TYR A 19 3.26 6.25 -15.03
C TYR A 19 2.52 5.21 -14.19
N SER A 20 2.25 4.02 -14.72
CA SER A 20 1.61 2.96 -13.95
C SER A 20 2.48 2.55 -12.76
N GLN A 21 3.80 2.49 -12.88
CA GLN A 21 4.70 2.20 -11.76
C GLN A 21 4.67 3.30 -10.69
N GLN A 22 4.65 4.59 -11.07
CA GLN A 22 4.41 5.68 -10.12
C GLN A 22 3.03 5.63 -9.43
N TYR A 23 1.99 5.25 -10.16
CA TYR A 23 0.63 5.09 -9.61
C TYR A 23 0.50 3.83 -8.75
N PHE A 24 1.15 2.72 -9.12
CA PHE A 24 1.19 1.48 -8.36
C PHE A 24 2.00 1.67 -7.08
N ASP A 25 3.11 2.39 -7.09
CA ASP A 25 3.88 2.66 -5.87
C ASP A 25 3.09 3.52 -4.86
N ARG A 26 2.18 4.39 -5.33
CA ARG A 26 1.38 5.29 -4.48
C ARG A 26 0.03 4.71 -4.05
N TYR A 27 -0.55 3.81 -4.85
CA TYR A 27 -1.91 3.28 -4.65
C TYR A 27 -1.98 1.75 -4.70
N SER A 28 -0.86 1.04 -4.60
CA SER A 28 -0.79 -0.43 -4.50
C SER A 28 -1.76 -0.99 -3.47
N PHE A 29 -1.92 -0.28 -2.34
CA PHE A 29 -2.93 -0.54 -1.30
C PHE A 29 -4.34 -0.79 -1.87
N LEU A 30 -4.74 -0.10 -2.94
CA LEU A 30 -6.08 -0.24 -3.53
C LEU A 30 -6.21 -1.43 -4.49
N VAL A 31 -5.13 -2.13 -4.82
CA VAL A 31 -5.14 -3.20 -5.84
C VAL A 31 -6.13 -4.31 -5.52
N PRO A 32 -6.24 -4.87 -4.29
CA PRO A 32 -7.23 -5.90 -4.00
C PRO A 32 -8.65 -5.36 -4.12
N LEU A 33 -8.88 -4.11 -3.70
CA LEU A 33 -10.19 -3.47 -3.88
C LEU A 33 -10.52 -3.33 -5.37
N GLY A 34 -9.53 -3.05 -6.21
CA GLY A 34 -9.63 -3.05 -7.67
C GLY A 34 -9.95 -4.44 -8.25
N VAL A 35 -9.22 -5.49 -7.86
CA VAL A 35 -9.45 -6.88 -8.29
C VAL A 35 -10.84 -7.37 -7.88
N ILE A 36 -11.22 -7.10 -6.63
CA ILE A 36 -12.57 -7.36 -6.12
C ILE A 36 -13.59 -6.58 -6.94
N GLY A 37 -13.30 -5.30 -7.25
CA GLY A 37 -14.12 -4.47 -8.12
C GLY A 37 -14.36 -5.13 -9.48
N ILE A 38 -13.30 -5.50 -10.18
CA ILE A 38 -13.33 -6.18 -11.48
C ILE A 38 -14.18 -7.45 -11.37
N TRP A 39 -13.90 -8.33 -10.40
CA TRP A 39 -14.69 -9.54 -10.19
C TRP A 39 -16.18 -9.23 -9.97
N ARG A 40 -16.52 -8.31 -9.05
CA ARG A 40 -17.92 -7.96 -8.75
C ARG A 40 -18.65 -7.35 -9.95
N TRP A 41 -17.95 -6.62 -10.81
CA TRP A 41 -18.53 -6.04 -12.02
C TRP A 41 -18.66 -7.07 -13.14
N SER A 42 -17.67 -7.96 -13.31
CA SER A 42 -17.77 -9.09 -14.24
C SER A 42 -18.95 -9.99 -13.89
N VAL A 43 -19.13 -10.34 -12.62
CA VAL A 43 -20.28 -11.16 -12.19
C VAL A 43 -21.61 -10.45 -12.47
N TRP A 44 -21.71 -9.15 -12.17
CA TRP A 44 -22.92 -8.38 -12.47
C TRP A 44 -23.18 -8.31 -13.98
N MET A 45 -22.16 -8.04 -14.78
CA MET A 45 -22.25 -7.95 -16.24
C MET A 45 -22.64 -9.30 -16.86
N ILE A 46 -22.06 -10.41 -16.41
CA ILE A 46 -22.43 -11.76 -16.86
C ILE A 46 -23.91 -12.02 -16.58
N LYS A 47 -24.40 -11.68 -15.38
CA LYS A 47 -25.81 -11.85 -15.01
C LYS A 47 -26.72 -10.98 -15.89
N GLU A 48 -26.36 -9.71 -16.13
CA GLU A 48 -27.11 -8.83 -17.03
C GLU A 48 -27.15 -9.39 -18.46
N VAL A 49 -26.00 -9.68 -19.06
CA VAL A 49 -25.89 -10.14 -20.45
C VAL A 49 -26.68 -11.43 -20.68
N ILE A 50 -26.54 -12.42 -19.78
CA ILE A 50 -27.32 -13.65 -19.90
C ILE A 50 -28.81 -13.37 -19.64
N GLY A 51 -29.12 -12.53 -18.65
CA GLY A 51 -30.49 -12.13 -18.34
C GLY A 51 -31.23 -11.43 -19.48
N LEU A 52 -30.53 -10.73 -20.39
CA LEU A 52 -31.12 -10.12 -21.58
C LEU A 52 -31.74 -11.15 -22.55
N HIS A 53 -31.27 -12.40 -22.50
CA HIS A 53 -31.81 -13.51 -23.31
C HIS A 53 -33.08 -14.12 -22.72
N TYR A 54 -33.46 -13.74 -21.49
CA TYR A 54 -34.71 -14.19 -20.91
C TYR A 54 -35.91 -13.63 -21.69
N ARG A 55 -36.86 -14.53 -21.98
CA ARG A 55 -38.17 -14.20 -22.55
C ARG A 55 -39.26 -14.95 -21.78
N PRO A 56 -40.35 -14.28 -21.36
CA PRO A 56 -41.48 -14.95 -20.75
C PRO A 56 -42.11 -15.94 -21.73
N LYS A 57 -42.69 -17.03 -21.22
CA LYS A 57 -43.36 -18.03 -22.05
C LYS A 57 -44.75 -17.52 -22.42
N THR A 58 -45.11 -17.64 -23.70
CA THR A 58 -46.36 -17.10 -24.26
C THR A 58 -47.35 -18.16 -24.70
N LYS A 59 -46.90 -19.41 -24.91
CA LYS A 59 -47.79 -20.50 -25.35
C LYS A 59 -48.80 -20.82 -24.25
N GLU A 60 -50.08 -20.70 -24.56
CA GLU A 60 -51.14 -20.92 -23.58
C GLU A 60 -51.15 -22.37 -23.05
N TYR A 61 -51.42 -22.50 -21.77
CA TYR A 61 -51.60 -23.77 -21.08
C TYR A 61 -52.86 -23.67 -20.22
N ASN A 62 -53.89 -24.41 -20.61
CA ASN A 62 -55.17 -24.40 -19.93
C ASN A 62 -55.19 -25.50 -18.87
N ALA A 63 -54.97 -25.10 -17.62
CA ALA A 63 -55.08 -25.98 -16.46
C ALA A 63 -55.92 -25.34 -15.37
N LYS A 64 -56.61 -26.18 -14.59
CA LYS A 64 -57.32 -25.73 -13.38
C LYS A 64 -56.29 -25.39 -12.31
N VAL A 65 -56.58 -24.35 -11.52
CA VAL A 65 -55.69 -23.85 -10.47
C VAL A 65 -56.41 -23.83 -9.12
N SER A 66 -55.80 -24.48 -8.12
CA SER A 66 -56.20 -24.42 -6.72
C SER A 66 -55.29 -23.49 -5.95
N LEU A 67 -55.82 -22.51 -5.21
CA LEU A 67 -55.00 -21.68 -4.33
C LEU A 67 -54.98 -22.31 -2.93
N VAL A 68 -53.80 -22.39 -2.32
CA VAL A 68 -53.61 -22.83 -0.93
C VAL A 68 -52.95 -21.71 -0.14
N ILE A 69 -53.68 -21.22 0.89
CA ILE A 69 -53.31 -20.03 1.65
C ILE A 69 -53.23 -20.37 3.14
N PRO A 70 -52.04 -20.48 3.74
CA PRO A 70 -51.90 -20.53 5.19
C PRO A 70 -52.14 -19.14 5.78
N VAL A 71 -53.01 -19.02 6.77
CA VAL A 71 -53.39 -17.73 7.40
C VAL A 71 -53.11 -17.77 8.90
N TYR A 72 -52.41 -16.76 9.41
CA TYR A 72 -52.16 -16.59 10.84
C TYR A 72 -51.99 -15.11 11.23
N ASN A 73 -52.91 -14.63 12.05
CA ASN A 73 -53.01 -13.28 12.62
C ASN A 73 -52.74 -12.19 11.55
N GLU A 74 -53.46 -12.28 10.43
CA GLU A 74 -53.30 -11.35 9.31
C GLU A 74 -54.10 -10.07 9.53
N ASN A 75 -53.66 -8.95 8.93
CA ASN A 75 -54.46 -7.74 8.94
C ASN A 75 -55.78 -7.97 8.18
N PRO A 76 -56.95 -7.80 8.82
CA PRO A 76 -58.27 -8.04 8.21
C PRO A 76 -58.50 -7.36 6.86
N GLN A 77 -58.04 -6.12 6.73
CA GLN A 77 -58.23 -5.31 5.53
C GLN A 77 -57.37 -5.84 4.38
N VAL A 78 -56.10 -6.15 4.66
CA VAL A 78 -55.17 -6.71 3.67
C VAL A 78 -55.66 -8.08 3.21
N PHE A 79 -56.11 -8.93 4.14
CA PHE A 79 -56.61 -10.27 3.82
C PHE A 79 -57.86 -10.21 2.94
N THR A 80 -58.80 -9.29 3.22
CA THR A 80 -59.99 -9.08 2.38
C THR A 80 -59.65 -8.56 0.99
N GLN A 81 -58.70 -7.61 0.88
CA GLN A 81 -58.21 -7.14 -0.41
C GLN A 81 -57.57 -8.25 -1.23
N ALA A 82 -56.76 -9.11 -0.58
CA ALA A 82 -56.12 -10.25 -1.19
C ALA A 82 -57.16 -11.26 -1.73
N LEU A 83 -58.15 -11.65 -0.91
CA LEU A 83 -59.25 -12.55 -1.31
C LEU A 83 -59.99 -12.04 -2.55
N ASN A 84 -60.32 -10.75 -2.60
CA ASN A 84 -61.00 -10.15 -3.74
C ASN A 84 -60.13 -10.18 -5.01
N SER A 85 -58.83 -9.94 -4.88
CA SER A 85 -57.88 -10.01 -6.01
C SER A 85 -57.73 -11.43 -6.57
N TRP A 86 -57.72 -12.44 -5.70
CA TRP A 86 -57.66 -13.85 -6.11
C TRP A 86 -58.94 -14.28 -6.80
N LYS A 87 -60.11 -13.89 -6.27
CA LYS A 87 -61.42 -14.16 -6.88
C LYS A 87 -61.49 -13.61 -8.31
N LYS A 88 -60.97 -12.40 -8.55
CA LYS A 88 -60.95 -11.76 -9.88
C LYS A 88 -60.16 -12.56 -10.93
N ASN A 89 -59.23 -13.41 -10.50
CA ASN A 89 -58.42 -14.27 -11.36
C ASN A 89 -59.07 -15.65 -11.64
N ASN A 90 -60.32 -15.85 -11.22
CA ASN A 90 -61.15 -17.03 -11.48
C ASN A 90 -60.45 -18.39 -11.22
N PRO A 91 -59.87 -18.63 -10.04
CA PRO A 91 -59.32 -19.94 -9.69
C PRO A 91 -60.43 -20.99 -9.57
N SER A 92 -60.08 -22.28 -9.67
CA SER A 92 -61.05 -23.36 -9.47
C SER A 92 -61.44 -23.53 -8.00
N GLU A 93 -60.51 -23.31 -7.09
CA GLU A 93 -60.78 -23.30 -5.65
C GLU A 93 -59.79 -22.40 -4.89
N ILE A 94 -60.23 -21.90 -3.74
CA ILE A 94 -59.43 -21.10 -2.80
C ILE A 94 -59.50 -21.81 -1.45
N ILE A 95 -58.41 -22.41 -1.02
CA ILE A 95 -58.30 -23.21 0.21
C ILE A 95 -57.54 -22.40 1.25
N ALA A 96 -58.24 -21.81 2.21
CA ALA A 96 -57.61 -21.14 3.34
C ALA A 96 -57.43 -22.13 4.51
N VAL A 97 -56.19 -22.27 4.96
CA VAL A 97 -55.82 -23.06 6.14
C VAL A 97 -55.49 -22.09 7.26
N ILE A 98 -56.48 -21.83 8.12
CA ILE A 98 -56.43 -20.79 9.13
C ILE A 98 -56.18 -21.42 10.50
N ASP A 99 -55.26 -20.84 11.27
CA ASP A 99 -55.02 -21.27 12.64
C ASP A 99 -56.25 -21.03 13.53
N TYR A 100 -56.55 -21.98 14.40
CA TYR A 100 -57.73 -21.94 15.27
C TYR A 100 -57.80 -20.72 16.20
N THR A 101 -56.68 -20.02 16.43
CA THR A 101 -56.64 -18.80 17.26
C THR A 101 -56.99 -17.51 16.51
N ASP A 102 -56.98 -17.52 15.17
CA ASP A 102 -57.28 -16.34 14.34
C ASP A 102 -58.78 -16.22 14.03
N LEU A 103 -59.58 -15.94 15.07
CA LEU A 103 -61.04 -15.86 14.98
C LEU A 103 -61.50 -14.83 13.94
N THR A 104 -60.78 -13.70 13.83
CA THR A 104 -61.12 -12.61 12.91
C THR A 104 -60.99 -13.05 11.45
N CYS A 105 -59.87 -13.70 11.06
CA CYS A 105 -59.72 -14.16 9.67
C CYS A 105 -60.64 -15.34 9.35
N ILE A 106 -60.97 -16.19 10.34
CA ILE A 106 -61.98 -17.25 10.18
C ILE A 106 -63.35 -16.65 9.81
N GLU A 107 -63.79 -15.59 10.49
CA GLU A 107 -65.06 -14.93 10.17
C GLU A 107 -65.06 -14.27 8.79
N ILE A 108 -63.97 -13.59 8.43
CA ILE A 108 -63.81 -12.98 7.09
C ILE A 108 -63.93 -14.04 6.00
N PHE A 109 -63.25 -15.18 6.17
CA PHE A 109 -63.28 -16.24 5.15
C PHE A 109 -64.64 -16.96 5.09
N LYS A 110 -65.34 -17.11 6.22
CA LYS A 110 -66.72 -17.62 6.24
C LYS A 110 -67.66 -16.75 5.41
N LYS A 111 -67.59 -15.42 5.56
CA LYS A 111 -68.36 -14.47 4.73
C LYS A 111 -67.96 -14.55 3.26
N PHE A 112 -66.65 -14.64 2.97
CA PHE A 112 -66.17 -14.77 1.60
C PHE A 112 -66.70 -16.03 0.91
N LYS A 113 -66.88 -17.13 1.63
CA LYS A 113 -67.41 -18.40 1.11
C LYS A 113 -68.83 -18.28 0.55
N GLU A 114 -69.64 -17.35 1.06
CA GLU A 114 -70.97 -17.05 0.51
C GLU A 114 -70.88 -16.41 -0.88
N THR A 115 -69.75 -15.75 -1.19
CA THR A 115 -69.54 -15.03 -2.45
C THR A 115 -68.74 -15.81 -3.50
N PHE A 116 -68.12 -16.93 -3.13
CA PHE A 116 -67.28 -17.74 -4.02
C PHE A 116 -67.44 -19.23 -3.71
N SER A 117 -68.11 -19.95 -4.60
CA SER A 117 -68.48 -21.36 -4.42
C SER A 117 -67.28 -22.30 -4.28
N GLY A 118 -66.12 -21.94 -4.83
CA GLY A 118 -64.86 -22.69 -4.70
C GLY A 118 -64.08 -22.43 -3.41
N ALA A 119 -64.62 -21.69 -2.43
CA ALA A 119 -63.92 -21.39 -1.18
C ALA A 119 -64.00 -22.55 -0.17
N LYS A 120 -62.84 -23.03 0.29
CA LYS A 120 -62.72 -24.10 1.29
C LYS A 120 -61.93 -23.62 2.50
N LEU A 121 -62.51 -23.79 3.68
CA LEU A 121 -61.89 -23.43 4.95
C LEU A 121 -61.40 -24.70 5.65
N ILE A 122 -60.14 -24.70 6.08
CA ILE A 122 -59.55 -25.70 6.98
C ILE A 122 -59.10 -24.95 8.23
N ILE A 123 -59.64 -25.31 9.39
CA ILE A 123 -59.21 -24.76 10.67
C ILE A 123 -58.18 -25.72 11.26
N THR A 124 -56.91 -25.31 11.32
CA THR A 124 -55.83 -26.16 11.81
C THR A 124 -55.50 -25.88 13.28
N LYS A 125 -55.26 -26.95 14.04
CA LYS A 125 -54.71 -26.90 15.41
C LYS A 125 -53.20 -27.14 15.43
N THR A 126 -52.63 -27.58 14.31
CA THR A 126 -51.20 -27.88 14.22
C THR A 126 -50.46 -26.58 13.89
N PRO A 127 -49.59 -26.08 14.79
CA PRO A 127 -48.95 -24.80 14.61
C PRO A 127 -47.89 -24.85 13.49
N GLY A 128 -47.90 -23.85 12.62
CA GLY A 128 -46.84 -23.60 11.65
C GLY A 128 -47.27 -23.62 10.18
N LYS A 129 -46.55 -22.86 9.35
CA LYS A 129 -46.87 -22.69 7.92
C LYS A 129 -46.71 -23.98 7.10
N ARG A 130 -45.69 -24.80 7.39
CA ARG A 130 -45.40 -26.05 6.66
C ARG A 130 -46.53 -27.10 6.81
N PRO A 131 -47.01 -27.43 8.02
CA PRO A 131 -48.19 -28.27 8.19
C PRO A 131 -49.43 -27.71 7.48
N ALA A 132 -49.69 -26.40 7.63
CA ALA A 132 -50.85 -25.76 7.01
C ALA A 132 -50.81 -25.85 5.47
N LEU A 133 -49.65 -25.62 4.85
CA LEU A 133 -49.44 -25.84 3.42
C LEU A 133 -49.69 -27.30 3.03
N ALA A 134 -49.14 -28.26 3.78
CA ALA A 134 -49.31 -29.68 3.49
C ALA A 134 -50.78 -30.12 3.55
N ASP A 135 -51.53 -29.66 4.56
CA ASP A 135 -52.95 -29.97 4.70
C ASP A 135 -53.77 -29.38 3.54
N GLY A 136 -53.48 -28.14 3.14
CA GLY A 136 -54.12 -27.51 1.99
C GLY A 136 -53.80 -28.20 0.66
N ILE A 137 -52.53 -28.57 0.42
CA ILE A 137 -52.09 -29.25 -0.81
C ILE A 137 -52.73 -30.64 -0.95
N LYS A 138 -52.85 -31.40 0.13
CA LYS A 138 -53.52 -32.72 0.12
C LYS A 138 -54.97 -32.64 -0.32
N VAL A 139 -55.62 -31.55 0.04
CA VAL A 139 -57.05 -31.33 -0.20
C VAL A 139 -57.33 -30.70 -1.57
N ALA A 140 -56.35 -29.99 -2.13
CA ALA A 140 -56.45 -29.41 -3.46
C ALA A 140 -56.70 -30.49 -4.53
N LYS A 141 -57.58 -30.19 -5.48
CA LYS A 141 -58.03 -31.10 -6.54
C LYS A 141 -57.50 -30.75 -7.93
N SER A 142 -57.11 -29.50 -8.15
CA SER A 142 -56.66 -29.07 -9.48
C SER A 142 -55.27 -29.61 -9.80
N GLU A 143 -54.98 -29.67 -11.10
CA GLU A 143 -53.67 -30.08 -11.62
C GLU A 143 -52.55 -29.18 -11.10
N ILE A 144 -52.78 -27.86 -11.12
CA ILE A 144 -51.84 -26.86 -10.63
C ILE A 144 -52.32 -26.32 -9.29
N VAL A 145 -51.39 -26.24 -8.34
CA VAL A 145 -51.61 -25.62 -7.03
C VAL A 145 -50.78 -24.35 -6.92
N ALA A 146 -51.43 -23.23 -6.67
CA ALA A 146 -50.79 -21.97 -6.33
C ALA A 146 -50.66 -21.86 -4.80
N LEU A 147 -49.42 -21.79 -4.29
CA LEU A 147 -49.15 -21.47 -2.89
C LEU A 147 -49.07 -19.95 -2.76
N VAL A 148 -49.93 -19.38 -1.92
CA VAL A 148 -50.12 -17.92 -1.82
C VAL A 148 -50.07 -17.48 -0.36
N ASP A 149 -49.32 -16.42 -0.05
CA ASP A 149 -49.30 -15.83 1.29
C ASP A 149 -50.57 -14.99 1.50
N SER A 150 -51.07 -14.97 2.74
CA SER A 150 -52.32 -14.29 3.11
C SER A 150 -52.34 -12.78 2.85
N ASP A 151 -51.18 -12.16 2.66
CA ASP A 151 -50.99 -10.74 2.41
C ASP A 151 -50.68 -10.38 0.94
N THR A 152 -50.80 -11.34 0.01
CA THR A 152 -50.43 -11.13 -1.39
C THR A 152 -51.62 -10.74 -2.26
N ILE A 153 -51.52 -9.60 -2.93
CA ILE A 153 -52.55 -9.06 -3.82
C ILE A 153 -52.15 -9.40 -5.27
N TRP A 154 -53.04 -10.03 -6.02
CA TRP A 154 -52.80 -10.38 -7.43
C TRP A 154 -53.14 -9.21 -8.35
N ASP A 155 -52.33 -9.03 -9.40
CA ASP A 155 -52.72 -8.23 -10.56
C ASP A 155 -53.79 -8.96 -11.39
N ASP A 156 -54.23 -8.35 -12.47
CA ASP A 156 -55.15 -8.98 -13.41
C ASP A 156 -54.44 -10.08 -14.21
N ASN A 157 -55.11 -11.22 -14.36
CA ASN A 157 -54.63 -12.38 -15.14
C ASN A 157 -53.37 -13.08 -14.59
N VAL A 158 -53.01 -12.93 -13.31
CA VAL A 158 -51.91 -13.66 -12.65
C VAL A 158 -52.02 -15.18 -12.84
N SER A 159 -53.22 -15.75 -12.63
CA SER A 159 -53.45 -17.19 -12.82
C SER A 159 -53.11 -17.61 -14.25
N ARG A 160 -53.73 -16.95 -15.23
CA ARG A 160 -53.54 -17.22 -16.66
C ARG A 160 -52.10 -17.03 -17.10
N ASN A 161 -51.45 -15.96 -16.65
CA ASN A 161 -50.08 -15.62 -17.04
C ASN A 161 -49.05 -16.54 -16.41
N GLY A 162 -49.33 -17.16 -15.25
CA GLY A 162 -48.43 -18.08 -14.56
C GLY A 162 -48.39 -19.51 -15.13
N LEU A 163 -49.36 -19.89 -15.97
CA LEU A 163 -49.49 -21.23 -16.53
C LEU A 163 -48.59 -21.58 -17.75
N PRO A 164 -48.24 -20.67 -18.67
CA PRO A 164 -47.49 -20.98 -19.89
C PRO A 164 -46.22 -21.83 -19.72
N PRO A 165 -45.42 -21.71 -18.65
CA PRO A 165 -44.25 -22.57 -18.49
C PRO A 165 -44.57 -24.07 -18.29
N PHE A 166 -45.78 -24.42 -17.85
CA PHE A 166 -46.21 -25.82 -17.69
C PHE A 166 -46.50 -26.53 -19.02
N VAL A 167 -46.37 -25.86 -20.17
CA VAL A 167 -46.34 -26.56 -21.47
C VAL A 167 -45.18 -27.57 -21.51
N ASP A 168 -44.06 -27.28 -20.84
CA ASP A 168 -43.01 -28.29 -20.61
C ASP A 168 -43.45 -29.22 -19.47
N PRO A 169 -43.64 -30.54 -19.73
CA PRO A 169 -44.04 -31.49 -18.70
C PRO A 169 -43.00 -31.60 -17.58
N LYS A 170 -41.72 -31.28 -17.84
CA LYS A 170 -40.65 -31.31 -16.83
C LYS A 170 -40.66 -30.11 -15.89
N VAL A 171 -41.42 -29.05 -16.20
CA VAL A 171 -41.59 -27.90 -15.30
C VAL A 171 -42.61 -28.24 -14.22
N ALA A 172 -42.13 -28.30 -12.98
CA ALA A 172 -42.94 -28.62 -11.81
C ALA A 172 -43.32 -27.39 -10.99
N GLY A 173 -42.63 -26.25 -11.16
CA GLY A 173 -42.94 -25.02 -10.41
C GLY A 173 -42.66 -23.74 -11.19
N VAL A 174 -43.46 -22.69 -10.96
CA VAL A 174 -43.36 -21.39 -11.63
C VAL A 174 -43.38 -20.23 -10.64
N ALA A 175 -42.37 -19.36 -10.73
CA ALA A 175 -42.22 -18.15 -9.94
C ALA A 175 -42.87 -16.95 -10.61
N THR A 176 -43.49 -16.10 -9.80
CA THR A 176 -44.14 -14.84 -10.21
C THR A 176 -43.21 -13.64 -10.07
N TYR A 177 -43.45 -12.58 -10.84
CA TYR A 177 -42.88 -11.26 -10.57
C TYR A 177 -43.56 -10.65 -9.34
N GLN A 178 -42.79 -9.99 -8.47
CA GLN A 178 -43.33 -9.43 -7.23
C GLN A 178 -42.82 -8.00 -7.01
N SER A 179 -43.70 -7.12 -6.54
CA SER A 179 -43.36 -5.74 -6.16
C SER A 179 -44.04 -5.31 -4.86
N VAL A 180 -43.60 -4.19 -4.27
CA VAL A 180 -44.30 -3.61 -3.13
C VAL A 180 -45.47 -2.77 -3.63
N LEU A 181 -46.65 -2.93 -3.03
CA LEU A 181 -47.82 -2.12 -3.33
C LEU A 181 -47.58 -0.69 -2.82
N GLN A 182 -47.45 0.26 -3.75
CA GLN A 182 -47.34 1.70 -3.47
C GLN A 182 -46.36 2.06 -2.33
N PRO A 183 -45.04 1.85 -2.51
CA PRO A 183 -44.05 2.06 -1.44
C PRO A 183 -43.91 3.55 -1.07
N LYS A 184 -44.24 3.90 0.17
CA LYS A 184 -44.18 5.28 0.68
C LYS A 184 -42.97 5.53 1.57
N THR A 185 -42.74 4.65 2.54
CA THR A 185 -41.65 4.80 3.53
C THR A 185 -40.30 4.37 2.95
N PHE A 186 -39.20 4.80 3.59
CA PHE A 186 -37.85 4.37 3.23
C PHE A 186 -37.71 2.85 3.22
N ALA A 187 -38.23 2.15 4.23
CA ALA A 187 -38.18 0.70 4.32
C ALA A 187 -38.97 0.00 3.19
N GLN A 188 -40.17 0.49 2.87
CA GLN A 188 -40.95 -0.03 1.74
C GLN A 188 -40.24 0.19 0.40
N LYS A 189 -39.64 1.37 0.19
CA LYS A 189 -38.88 1.69 -1.03
C LYS A 189 -37.63 0.83 -1.18
N VAL A 190 -36.87 0.63 -0.10
CA VAL A 190 -35.72 -0.29 -0.10
C VAL A 190 -36.17 -1.73 -0.37
N PHE A 191 -37.30 -2.15 0.20
CA PHE A 191 -37.85 -3.47 -0.05
C PHE A 191 -38.26 -3.65 -1.52
N ASP A 192 -38.91 -2.64 -2.10
CA ASP A 192 -39.27 -2.61 -3.52
C ASP A 192 -38.05 -2.73 -4.42
N ILE A 193 -36.98 -1.95 -4.16
CA ILE A 193 -35.69 -2.06 -4.86
C ILE A 193 -35.12 -3.48 -4.77
N GLN A 194 -35.21 -4.13 -3.61
CA GLN A 194 -34.70 -5.49 -3.43
C GLN A 194 -35.53 -6.54 -4.18
N LEU A 195 -36.85 -6.35 -4.32
CA LEU A 195 -37.69 -7.21 -5.16
C LEU A 195 -37.36 -6.99 -6.64
N ASP A 196 -37.21 -5.75 -7.07
CA ASP A 196 -36.86 -5.42 -8.45
C ASP A 196 -35.49 -5.98 -8.85
N LEU A 197 -34.47 -5.87 -7.98
CA LEU A 197 -33.19 -6.55 -8.19
C LEU A 197 -33.34 -8.08 -8.30
N ARG A 198 -34.20 -8.69 -7.47
CA ARG A 198 -34.44 -10.13 -7.53
C ARG A 198 -35.09 -10.54 -8.85
N TYR A 199 -36.16 -9.87 -9.25
CA TYR A 199 -36.99 -10.32 -10.35
C TYR A 199 -36.65 -9.73 -11.72
N ARG A 200 -35.94 -8.61 -11.78
CA ARG A 200 -35.51 -7.98 -13.05
C ARG A 200 -34.03 -8.13 -13.34
N HIS A 201 -33.23 -8.61 -12.38
CA HIS A 201 -31.81 -8.90 -12.56
C HIS A 201 -31.46 -10.36 -12.24
N GLU A 202 -31.75 -10.86 -11.03
CA GLU A 202 -31.31 -12.21 -10.63
C GLU A 202 -32.10 -13.35 -11.32
N TYR A 203 -33.42 -13.22 -11.42
CA TYR A 203 -34.28 -14.29 -11.94
C TYR A 203 -34.23 -14.42 -13.46
N PRO A 204 -34.18 -13.32 -14.25
CA PRO A 204 -33.92 -13.41 -15.68
C PRO A 204 -32.59 -14.13 -15.97
N PHE A 205 -31.53 -13.83 -15.22
CA PHE A 205 -30.26 -14.56 -15.32
C PHE A 205 -30.44 -16.07 -15.09
N LEU A 206 -31.03 -16.46 -13.96
CA LEU A 206 -31.18 -17.89 -13.62
C LEU A 206 -32.10 -18.62 -14.61
N ALA A 207 -33.19 -17.98 -15.03
CA ALA A 207 -34.16 -18.55 -15.98
C ALA A 207 -33.64 -18.61 -17.43
N ALA A 208 -32.73 -17.71 -17.83
CA ALA A 208 -32.05 -17.80 -19.12
C ALA A 208 -30.88 -18.81 -19.10
N SER A 209 -30.23 -18.99 -17.94
CA SER A 209 -29.09 -19.91 -17.79
C SER A 209 -29.48 -21.38 -17.65
N GLY A 210 -30.76 -21.67 -17.38
CA GLY A 210 -31.25 -23.03 -17.25
C GLY A 210 -32.56 -23.12 -16.48
N ASP A 211 -32.80 -24.29 -15.89
CA ASP A 211 -34.11 -24.72 -15.42
C ASP A 211 -34.27 -24.65 -13.89
N ALA A 212 -33.50 -23.80 -13.22
CA ALA A 212 -33.38 -23.77 -11.77
C ALA A 212 -33.40 -22.36 -11.18
N LEU A 213 -34.14 -22.19 -10.08
CA LEU A 213 -34.27 -20.92 -9.35
C LEU A 213 -33.94 -21.10 -7.87
N VAL A 214 -33.57 -20.01 -7.21
CA VAL A 214 -33.16 -20.03 -5.79
C VAL A 214 -34.30 -20.15 -4.79
N CYS A 215 -35.53 -19.77 -5.17
CA CYS A 215 -36.72 -19.88 -4.34
C CYS A 215 -37.97 -19.43 -5.11
N LEU A 216 -38.96 -20.29 -5.20
CA LEU A 216 -40.32 -19.94 -5.60
C LEU A 216 -41.02 -19.34 -4.37
N SER A 217 -41.09 -18.01 -4.31
CA SER A 217 -41.57 -17.31 -3.11
C SER A 217 -43.07 -17.54 -2.89
N GLY A 218 -43.43 -17.80 -1.64
CA GLY A 218 -44.78 -18.15 -1.20
C GLY A 218 -45.79 -17.03 -1.31
N ARG A 219 -45.36 -15.78 -1.59
CA ARG A 219 -46.29 -14.72 -1.99
C ARG A 219 -47.20 -15.22 -3.11
N THR A 220 -46.62 -15.79 -4.16
CA THR A 220 -47.34 -16.64 -5.11
C THR A 220 -46.35 -17.50 -5.89
N ALA A 221 -46.53 -18.82 -5.83
CA ALA A 221 -45.82 -19.77 -6.68
C ALA A 221 -46.76 -20.89 -7.13
N PHE A 222 -46.72 -21.24 -8.41
CA PHE A 222 -47.51 -22.33 -8.98
C PHE A 222 -46.70 -23.62 -8.99
N TYR A 223 -47.34 -24.75 -8.72
CA TYR A 223 -46.72 -26.07 -8.74
C TYR A 223 -47.63 -27.13 -9.34
N ARG A 224 -47.06 -28.14 -10.01
CA ARG A 224 -47.78 -29.37 -10.33
C ARG A 224 -48.11 -30.12 -9.05
N ARG A 225 -49.40 -30.37 -8.79
CA ARG A 225 -49.86 -31.04 -7.58
C ARG A 225 -49.19 -32.41 -7.43
N GLU A 226 -49.22 -33.20 -8.50
CA GLU A 226 -48.68 -34.56 -8.54
C GLU A 226 -47.19 -34.64 -8.16
N VAL A 227 -46.41 -33.58 -8.44
CA VAL A 227 -44.98 -33.53 -8.14
C VAL A 227 -44.72 -33.18 -6.67
N ILE A 228 -45.48 -32.23 -6.11
CA ILE A 228 -45.22 -31.74 -4.75
C ILE A 228 -45.89 -32.58 -3.66
N THR A 229 -46.97 -33.32 -3.97
CA THR A 229 -47.68 -34.15 -2.98
C THR A 229 -46.78 -35.22 -2.32
N PRO A 230 -45.91 -35.96 -3.05
CA PRO A 230 -44.99 -36.91 -2.44
C PRO A 230 -43.94 -36.26 -1.52
N MET A 231 -43.62 -34.98 -1.74
CA MET A 231 -42.56 -34.24 -1.04
C MET A 231 -43.02 -33.62 0.28
N LEU A 232 -44.31 -33.71 0.61
CA LEU A 232 -44.89 -33.03 1.79
C LEU A 232 -44.29 -33.51 3.11
N SER A 233 -43.96 -34.81 3.22
CA SER A 233 -43.31 -35.34 4.43
C SER A 233 -41.93 -34.71 4.64
N ASP A 234 -41.12 -34.62 3.58
CA ASP A 234 -39.77 -34.04 3.61
C ASP A 234 -39.79 -32.52 3.79
N LEU A 235 -40.89 -31.87 3.40
CA LEU A 235 -41.13 -30.45 3.66
C LEU A 235 -41.41 -30.21 5.15
N VAL A 236 -42.27 -31.01 5.77
CA VAL A 236 -42.70 -30.83 7.17
C VAL A 236 -41.60 -31.26 8.15
N ASN A 237 -40.88 -32.34 7.86
CA ASN A 237 -39.95 -32.97 8.80
C ASN A 237 -38.47 -32.53 8.64
N GLU A 238 -38.21 -31.42 7.93
CA GLU A 238 -36.84 -30.93 7.74
C GLU A 238 -36.15 -30.63 9.08
N LYS A 239 -34.91 -31.12 9.22
CA LYS A 239 -34.03 -30.79 10.32
C LYS A 239 -32.74 -30.16 9.79
N PHE A 240 -32.22 -29.18 10.52
CA PHE A 240 -30.91 -28.58 10.26
C PHE A 240 -30.08 -28.70 11.53
N MET A 241 -28.92 -29.36 11.46
CA MET A 241 -28.07 -29.66 12.62
C MET A 241 -28.86 -30.32 13.78
N GLY A 242 -29.72 -31.29 13.45
CA GLY A 242 -30.57 -32.01 14.42
C GLY A 242 -31.81 -31.26 14.90
N VAL A 243 -31.93 -29.95 14.65
CA VAL A 243 -33.06 -29.12 15.11
C VAL A 243 -34.14 -29.01 14.02
N PRO A 244 -35.43 -29.23 14.33
CA PRO A 244 -36.53 -29.03 13.39
C PRO A 244 -36.57 -27.61 12.81
N VAL A 245 -36.78 -27.50 11.49
CA VAL A 245 -36.83 -26.22 10.79
C VAL A 245 -38.27 -25.73 10.67
N ILE A 246 -38.59 -24.62 11.36
CA ILE A 246 -39.96 -24.10 11.45
C ILE A 246 -40.31 -23.03 10.41
N SER A 247 -39.36 -22.61 9.56
CA SER A 247 -39.58 -21.55 8.55
C SER A 247 -38.77 -21.78 7.27
N GLY A 248 -39.07 -21.07 6.18
CA GLY A 248 -38.36 -21.22 4.90
C GLY A 248 -38.96 -22.30 3.98
N ASP A 249 -40.23 -22.60 4.18
CA ASP A 249 -41.10 -23.50 3.41
C ASP A 249 -40.95 -23.33 1.89
N ASP A 250 -41.14 -22.11 1.38
CA ASP A 250 -40.98 -21.75 -0.03
C ASP A 250 -39.71 -22.33 -0.69
N LYS A 251 -38.56 -22.06 -0.07
CA LYS A 251 -37.25 -22.42 -0.60
C LYS A 251 -36.98 -23.91 -0.43
N ARG A 252 -37.40 -24.49 0.70
CA ARG A 252 -37.31 -25.94 0.92
C ARG A 252 -38.06 -26.71 -0.16
N LEU A 253 -39.32 -26.33 -0.43
CA LEU A 253 -40.11 -26.99 -1.47
C LEU A 253 -39.47 -26.82 -2.85
N THR A 254 -38.99 -25.61 -3.18
CA THR A 254 -38.23 -25.37 -4.42
C THR A 254 -37.06 -26.34 -4.57
N TYR A 255 -36.30 -26.56 -3.49
CA TYR A 255 -35.11 -27.41 -3.52
C TYR A 255 -35.45 -28.90 -3.52
N LEU A 256 -36.54 -29.33 -2.89
CA LEU A 256 -37.03 -30.71 -3.01
C LEU A 256 -37.40 -31.02 -4.47
N VAL A 257 -38.10 -30.11 -5.13
CA VAL A 257 -38.47 -30.23 -6.55
C VAL A 257 -37.23 -30.33 -7.44
N LEU A 258 -36.27 -29.43 -7.27
CA LEU A 258 -35.02 -29.43 -8.05
C LEU A 258 -34.13 -30.66 -7.75
N ALA A 259 -34.00 -31.06 -6.49
CA ALA A 259 -33.20 -32.22 -6.11
C ALA A 259 -33.77 -33.53 -6.67
N ALA A 260 -35.10 -33.62 -6.81
CA ALA A 260 -35.80 -34.71 -7.46
C ALA A 260 -35.66 -34.71 -9.01
N GLY A 261 -34.98 -33.72 -9.58
CA GLY A 261 -34.70 -33.63 -11.03
C GLY A 261 -35.74 -32.89 -11.85
N TRP A 262 -36.74 -32.27 -11.22
CA TRP A 262 -37.72 -31.44 -11.91
C TRP A 262 -37.19 -30.04 -12.18
N LYS A 263 -37.79 -29.36 -13.17
CA LYS A 263 -37.46 -27.99 -13.56
C LYS A 263 -38.35 -27.00 -12.87
N VAL A 264 -37.85 -25.77 -12.69
CA VAL A 264 -38.66 -24.63 -12.26
C VAL A 264 -38.43 -23.45 -13.20
N ALA A 265 -39.48 -22.65 -13.41
CA ALA A 265 -39.44 -21.52 -14.34
C ALA A 265 -39.78 -20.19 -13.66
N TYR A 266 -39.38 -19.09 -14.28
CA TYR A 266 -39.77 -17.74 -13.88
C TYR A 266 -40.66 -17.14 -14.97
N GLN A 267 -41.74 -16.48 -14.56
CA GLN A 267 -42.69 -15.86 -15.47
C GLN A 267 -42.94 -14.39 -15.09
N SER A 268 -42.27 -13.48 -15.81
CA SER A 268 -42.31 -12.05 -15.52
C SER A 268 -43.66 -11.38 -15.78
N THR A 269 -44.52 -12.00 -16.60
CA THR A 269 -45.88 -11.50 -16.92
C THR A 269 -46.91 -11.82 -15.84
N SER A 270 -46.58 -12.71 -14.89
CA SER A 270 -47.44 -13.04 -13.74
C SER A 270 -47.02 -12.19 -12.55
N HIS A 271 -47.66 -11.04 -12.34
CA HIS A 271 -47.25 -10.02 -11.36
C HIS A 271 -48.12 -10.00 -10.10
N VAL A 272 -47.51 -10.03 -8.92
CA VAL A 272 -48.21 -9.91 -7.64
C VAL A 272 -47.59 -8.83 -6.74
N TYR A 273 -48.37 -8.36 -5.77
CA TYR A 273 -47.99 -7.27 -4.88
C TYR A 273 -48.04 -7.70 -3.41
N THR A 274 -47.16 -7.11 -2.60
CA THR A 274 -47.17 -7.22 -1.13
C THR A 274 -47.20 -5.83 -0.51
N PRO A 275 -47.90 -5.62 0.62
CA PRO A 275 -47.94 -4.31 1.29
C PRO A 275 -46.57 -3.83 1.81
N GLY A 276 -45.62 -4.75 1.97
CA GLY A 276 -44.29 -4.46 2.51
C GLY A 276 -44.31 -4.07 3.99
N MET A 277 -43.15 -3.64 4.49
CA MET A 277 -42.97 -3.27 5.90
C MET A 277 -42.66 -1.79 5.98
N ALA A 278 -43.53 -1.03 6.66
CA ALA A 278 -43.39 0.42 6.81
C ALA A 278 -42.20 0.80 7.71
N GLU A 279 -42.00 0.06 8.80
CA GLU A 279 -40.94 0.31 9.77
C GLU A 279 -39.62 -0.38 9.40
N LEU A 280 -38.52 0.37 9.48
CA LEU A 280 -37.18 -0.13 9.14
C LEU A 280 -36.72 -1.25 10.09
N GLY A 281 -36.96 -1.11 11.41
CA GLY A 281 -36.58 -2.13 12.39
C GLY A 281 -37.29 -3.48 12.16
N ALA A 282 -38.61 -3.44 11.89
CA ALA A 282 -39.38 -4.62 11.54
C ALA A 282 -38.87 -5.24 10.23
N TYR A 283 -38.62 -4.41 9.20
CA TYR A 283 -38.06 -4.86 7.93
C TYR A 283 -36.69 -5.55 8.08
N LEU A 284 -35.78 -5.00 8.90
CA LEU A 284 -34.46 -5.59 9.16
C LEU A 284 -34.57 -6.95 9.86
N LYS A 285 -35.46 -7.10 10.86
CA LYS A 285 -35.74 -8.40 11.51
C LYS A 285 -36.24 -9.43 10.49
N GLN A 286 -37.14 -9.02 9.61
CA GLN A 286 -37.65 -9.87 8.53
C GLN A 286 -36.56 -10.26 7.54
N ARG A 287 -35.71 -9.31 7.14
CA ARG A 287 -34.57 -9.55 6.25
C ARG A 287 -33.57 -10.54 6.86
N LEU A 288 -33.31 -10.42 8.15
CA LEU A 288 -32.45 -11.35 8.90
C LEU A 288 -33.02 -12.77 8.90
N ARG A 289 -34.32 -12.92 9.15
CA ARG A 289 -35.02 -14.21 9.05
C ARG A 289 -34.87 -14.84 7.67
N TRP A 290 -35.15 -14.08 6.61
CA TRP A 290 -35.00 -14.58 5.23
C TRP A 290 -33.56 -14.94 4.88
N THR A 291 -32.59 -14.22 5.44
CA THR A 291 -31.17 -14.47 5.23
C THR A 291 -30.73 -15.77 5.92
N ARG A 292 -31.12 -16.00 7.18
CA ARG A 292 -30.87 -17.26 7.90
C ARG A 292 -31.48 -18.46 7.17
N ASN A 293 -32.73 -18.33 6.71
CA ASN A 293 -33.41 -19.39 5.97
C ASN A 293 -32.72 -19.67 4.63
N SER A 294 -32.30 -18.63 3.93
CA SER A 294 -31.55 -18.78 2.68
C SER A 294 -30.23 -19.51 2.92
N LEU A 295 -29.44 -19.08 3.91
CA LEU A 295 -28.14 -19.67 4.22
C LEU A 295 -28.25 -21.14 4.62
N ARG A 296 -29.20 -21.49 5.51
CA ARG A 296 -29.44 -22.89 5.89
C ARG A 296 -29.76 -23.75 4.67
N ALA A 297 -30.73 -23.33 3.87
CA ALA A 297 -31.15 -24.10 2.70
C ALA A 297 -30.04 -24.20 1.64
N ASP A 298 -29.31 -23.12 1.38
CA ASP A 298 -28.19 -23.09 0.41
C ASP A 298 -27.04 -24.00 0.87
N LEU A 299 -26.63 -23.91 2.13
CA LEU A 299 -25.58 -24.78 2.69
C LEU A 299 -26.00 -26.25 2.62
N SER A 300 -27.20 -26.59 3.11
CA SER A 300 -27.69 -27.98 3.03
C SER A 300 -27.77 -28.49 1.59
N ALA A 301 -28.20 -27.66 0.64
CA ALA A 301 -28.24 -28.04 -0.77
C ALA A 301 -26.85 -28.33 -1.33
N ILE A 302 -25.88 -27.44 -1.08
CA ILE A 302 -24.49 -27.59 -1.55
C ILE A 302 -23.85 -28.84 -0.92
N PHE A 303 -24.03 -29.07 0.38
CA PHE A 303 -23.53 -30.28 1.06
C PHE A 303 -24.13 -31.57 0.49
N ASN A 304 -25.40 -31.53 0.08
CA ASN A 304 -26.06 -32.68 -0.56
C ASN A 304 -25.68 -32.84 -2.05
N GLY A 305 -24.88 -31.93 -2.63
CA GLY A 305 -24.28 -32.06 -3.96
C GLY A 305 -25.21 -31.90 -5.17
N TRP A 306 -26.53 -31.91 -5.01
CA TRP A 306 -27.47 -31.81 -6.14
C TRP A 306 -27.34 -30.51 -6.97
N PRO A 307 -26.97 -29.34 -6.44
CA PRO A 307 -26.84 -28.11 -7.24
C PRO A 307 -25.72 -28.18 -8.30
N ILE A 308 -24.80 -29.14 -8.23
CA ILE A 308 -23.74 -29.35 -9.23
C ILE A 308 -24.34 -29.59 -10.62
N ARG A 309 -25.54 -30.19 -10.71
CA ARG A 309 -26.29 -30.38 -11.96
C ARG A 309 -26.84 -29.07 -12.55
N HIS A 310 -26.78 -27.97 -11.79
CA HIS A 310 -27.25 -26.64 -12.18
C HIS A 310 -26.14 -25.59 -11.96
N PRO A 311 -25.09 -25.55 -12.81
CA PRO A 311 -23.90 -24.73 -12.59
C PRO A 311 -24.19 -23.24 -12.32
N ALA A 312 -25.16 -22.65 -13.04
CA ALA A 312 -25.54 -21.26 -12.84
C ALA A 312 -26.17 -21.00 -11.46
N LEU A 313 -26.97 -21.95 -10.95
CA LEU A 313 -27.56 -21.88 -9.61
C LEU A 313 -26.46 -22.02 -8.55
N LEU A 314 -25.56 -23.01 -8.70
CA LEU A 314 -24.45 -23.22 -7.77
C LEU A 314 -23.55 -21.98 -7.71
N PHE A 315 -23.18 -21.43 -8.87
CA PHE A 315 -22.42 -20.19 -8.97
C PHE A 315 -23.13 -19.03 -8.25
N PHE A 316 -24.44 -18.87 -8.46
CA PHE A 316 -25.22 -17.84 -7.80
C PHE A 316 -25.23 -18.01 -6.27
N GLN A 317 -25.36 -19.24 -5.77
CA GLN A 317 -25.37 -19.54 -4.33
C GLN A 317 -24.03 -19.17 -3.69
N ILE A 318 -22.91 -19.57 -4.31
CA ILE A 318 -21.56 -19.25 -3.86
C ILE A 318 -21.33 -17.73 -3.88
N ASP A 319 -21.66 -17.07 -4.99
CA ASP A 319 -21.54 -15.61 -5.14
C ASP A 319 -22.33 -14.85 -4.07
N LYS A 320 -23.58 -15.26 -3.82
CA LYS A 320 -24.46 -14.66 -2.83
C LYS A 320 -23.92 -14.79 -1.40
N PHE A 321 -23.27 -15.92 -1.09
CA PHE A 321 -22.59 -16.15 0.18
C PHE A 321 -21.40 -15.19 0.35
N LEU A 322 -20.49 -15.15 -0.63
CA LEU A 322 -19.29 -14.30 -0.61
C LEU A 322 -19.62 -12.79 -0.55
N GLN A 323 -20.73 -12.38 -1.17
CA GLN A 323 -21.15 -10.98 -1.20
C GLN A 323 -21.28 -10.33 0.19
N GLY A 324 -21.64 -11.09 1.24
CA GLY A 324 -21.75 -10.57 2.60
C GLY A 324 -20.43 -10.00 3.15
N PHE A 325 -19.33 -10.66 2.84
CA PHE A 325 -17.98 -10.26 3.27
C PHE A 325 -17.40 -9.19 2.36
N VAL A 326 -17.63 -9.30 1.05
CA VAL A 326 -17.01 -8.41 0.06
C VAL A 326 -17.59 -6.99 0.13
N VAL A 327 -18.89 -6.84 0.39
CA VAL A 327 -19.55 -5.52 0.38
C VAL A 327 -19.03 -4.61 1.50
N ILE A 328 -18.59 -5.18 2.63
CA ILE A 328 -18.08 -4.42 3.78
C ILE A 328 -16.60 -4.04 3.65
N LEU A 329 -15.86 -4.63 2.71
CA LEU A 329 -14.47 -4.24 2.46
C LEU A 329 -14.37 -2.79 1.97
N SER A 330 -15.29 -2.34 1.12
CA SER A 330 -15.24 -0.98 0.58
C SER A 330 -15.31 0.14 1.64
N PRO A 331 -16.23 0.13 2.62
CA PRO A 331 -16.20 1.09 3.72
C PRO A 331 -14.97 0.93 4.62
N ILE A 332 -14.46 -0.28 4.83
CA ILE A 332 -13.20 -0.49 5.56
C ILE A 332 -12.05 0.23 4.84
N TYR A 333 -11.87 0.00 3.53
CA TYR A 333 -10.86 0.68 2.72
C TYR A 333 -11.01 2.20 2.74
N PHE A 334 -12.24 2.72 2.75
CA PHE A 334 -12.51 4.16 2.85
C PHE A 334 -12.03 4.74 4.19
N PHE A 335 -12.42 4.16 5.33
CA PHE A 335 -12.01 4.65 6.64
C PHE A 335 -10.51 4.48 6.89
N VAL A 336 -9.92 3.36 6.44
CA VAL A 336 -8.47 3.17 6.48
C VAL A 336 -7.76 4.21 5.61
N SER A 337 -8.29 4.54 4.43
CA SER A 337 -7.71 5.61 3.58
C SER A 337 -7.74 6.98 4.25
N ILE A 338 -8.83 7.33 4.96
CA ILE A 338 -8.92 8.57 5.73
C ILE A 338 -7.89 8.57 6.86
N TYR A 339 -7.83 7.48 7.64
CA TYR A 339 -6.88 7.35 8.76
C TYR A 339 -5.43 7.51 8.31
N LEU A 340 -5.11 7.09 7.08
CA LEU A 340 -3.78 7.18 6.48
C LEU A 340 -3.55 8.46 5.65
N HIS A 341 -4.47 9.42 5.69
CA HIS A 341 -4.39 10.68 4.93
C HIS A 341 -4.34 10.50 3.39
N LEU A 342 -4.88 9.39 2.86
CA LEU A 342 -5.00 9.12 1.42
C LEU A 342 -6.28 9.75 0.83
N TRP A 343 -6.38 11.08 0.88
CA TRP A 343 -7.62 11.82 0.56
C TRP A 343 -8.18 11.56 -0.84
N ILE A 344 -7.33 11.47 -1.86
CA ILE A 344 -7.75 11.17 -3.24
C ILE A 344 -8.40 9.78 -3.33
N ALA A 345 -7.81 8.78 -2.66
CA ALA A 345 -8.34 7.42 -2.61
C ALA A 345 -9.69 7.39 -1.88
N ALA A 346 -9.78 8.05 -0.72
CA ALA A 346 -11.02 8.15 0.04
C ALA A 346 -12.12 8.81 -0.80
N PHE A 347 -11.82 9.92 -1.48
CA PHE A 347 -12.76 10.62 -2.35
C PHE A 347 -13.20 9.76 -3.55
N ALA A 348 -12.28 9.05 -4.19
CA ALA A 348 -12.58 8.16 -5.30
C ALA A 348 -13.50 7.00 -4.86
N ILE A 349 -13.21 6.36 -3.72
CA ILE A 349 -14.06 5.29 -3.16
C ILE A 349 -15.45 5.83 -2.83
N PHE A 350 -15.52 7.01 -2.21
CA PHE A 350 -16.79 7.67 -1.88
C PHE A 350 -17.64 7.92 -3.12
N CYS A 351 -17.08 8.56 -4.15
CA CYS A 351 -17.77 8.81 -5.42
C CYS A 351 -18.20 7.49 -6.09
N TRP A 352 -17.32 6.49 -6.07
CA TRP A 352 -17.58 5.18 -6.64
C TRP A 352 -18.77 4.46 -6.00
N TRP A 353 -19.05 4.68 -4.71
CA TRP A 353 -20.25 4.12 -4.08
C TRP A 353 -21.51 4.58 -4.81
N PHE A 354 -21.66 5.88 -5.05
CA PHE A 354 -22.86 6.40 -5.70
C PHE A 354 -22.92 6.03 -7.18
N ILE A 355 -21.81 6.14 -7.90
CA ILE A 355 -21.74 5.77 -9.32
C ILE A 355 -22.12 4.30 -9.51
N SER A 356 -21.49 3.41 -8.74
CA SER A 356 -21.72 1.96 -8.86
C SER A 356 -23.16 1.55 -8.53
N ARG A 357 -23.79 2.15 -7.50
CA ARG A 357 -25.18 1.82 -7.16
C ARG A 357 -26.15 2.40 -8.17
N THR A 358 -25.89 3.60 -8.70
CA THR A 358 -26.73 4.20 -9.74
C THR A 358 -26.79 3.32 -10.98
N ILE A 359 -25.63 2.87 -11.48
CA ILE A 359 -25.57 1.99 -12.66
C ILE A 359 -26.30 0.67 -12.41
N LYS A 360 -26.03 -0.01 -11.29
CA LYS A 360 -26.64 -1.31 -10.98
C LYS A 360 -28.15 -1.23 -10.72
N LEU A 361 -28.66 -0.07 -10.30
CA LEU A 361 -30.08 0.17 -10.09
C LEU A 361 -30.79 0.75 -11.32
N TYR A 362 -30.05 1.21 -12.33
CA TYR A 362 -30.60 1.93 -13.47
C TYR A 362 -31.65 1.09 -14.19
N TYR A 363 -31.25 -0.03 -14.77
CA TYR A 363 -32.16 -0.90 -15.52
C TYR A 363 -33.25 -1.54 -14.63
N PRO A 364 -32.91 -2.16 -13.47
CA PRO A 364 -33.91 -2.87 -12.67
C PRO A 364 -34.92 -1.97 -11.95
N HIS A 365 -34.64 -0.69 -11.68
CA HIS A 365 -35.52 0.14 -10.85
C HIS A 365 -35.64 1.60 -11.28
N LEU A 366 -34.51 2.30 -11.49
CA LEU A 366 -34.55 3.76 -11.74
C LEU A 366 -35.08 4.12 -13.14
N SER A 367 -35.03 3.20 -14.11
CA SER A 367 -35.52 3.40 -15.47
C SER A 367 -37.03 3.73 -15.53
N TYR A 368 -37.82 3.22 -14.59
CA TYR A 368 -39.27 3.53 -14.48
C TYR A 368 -39.66 4.24 -13.18
N LYS A 369 -38.76 4.30 -12.19
CA LYS A 369 -38.93 5.09 -10.95
C LYS A 369 -37.75 6.05 -10.74
N PRO A 370 -37.48 7.01 -11.65
CA PRO A 370 -36.28 7.85 -11.58
C PRO A 370 -36.24 8.76 -10.32
N LYS A 371 -37.41 9.17 -9.82
CA LYS A 371 -37.54 9.95 -8.57
C LYS A 371 -36.92 9.27 -7.35
N ASN A 372 -36.77 7.94 -7.37
CA ASN A 372 -36.16 7.18 -6.28
C ASN A 372 -34.63 7.36 -6.18
N ILE A 373 -33.99 8.10 -7.09
CA ILE A 373 -32.55 8.41 -6.98
C ILE A 373 -32.20 9.18 -5.69
N VAL A 374 -33.14 9.93 -5.12
CA VAL A 374 -32.96 10.63 -3.83
C VAL A 374 -32.74 9.68 -2.65
N ILE A 375 -33.14 8.41 -2.78
CA ILE A 375 -33.00 7.37 -1.75
C ILE A 375 -31.59 6.76 -1.78
N LEU A 376 -30.83 6.99 -2.86
CA LEU A 376 -29.54 6.37 -3.13
C LEU A 376 -28.55 6.47 -1.96
N PRO A 377 -28.36 7.61 -1.27
CA PRO A 377 -27.45 7.67 -0.12
C PRO A 377 -27.85 6.71 1.01
N GLY A 378 -29.12 6.71 1.38
CA GLY A 378 -29.66 5.79 2.39
C GLY A 378 -29.58 4.33 1.92
N TYR A 379 -29.78 4.07 0.63
CA TYR A 379 -29.65 2.74 0.06
C TYR A 379 -28.20 2.23 0.11
N VAL A 380 -27.20 3.07 -0.17
CA VAL A 380 -25.78 2.71 -0.04
C VAL A 380 -25.48 2.27 1.40
N LEU A 381 -25.90 3.04 2.40
CA LEU A 381 -25.74 2.68 3.82
C LEU A 381 -26.47 1.37 4.15
N TYR A 382 -27.70 1.19 3.64
CA TYR A 382 -28.43 -0.06 3.78
C TYR A 382 -27.67 -1.25 3.18
N THR A 383 -26.97 -1.10 2.05
CA THR A 383 -26.20 -2.21 1.46
C THR A 383 -25.05 -2.66 2.35
N PHE A 384 -24.39 -1.74 3.06
CA PHE A 384 -23.35 -2.06 4.04
C PHE A 384 -23.94 -2.75 5.27
N LEU A 385 -25.05 -2.20 5.81
CA LEU A 385 -25.78 -2.81 6.91
C LEU A 385 -26.27 -4.23 6.56
N ALA A 386 -26.76 -4.43 5.33
CA ALA A 386 -27.18 -5.74 4.86
C ALA A 386 -26.02 -6.75 4.77
N GLY A 387 -24.80 -6.29 4.46
CA GLY A 387 -23.58 -7.09 4.53
C GLY A 387 -23.28 -7.58 5.95
N ILE A 388 -23.29 -6.66 6.93
CA ILE A 388 -23.11 -6.99 8.35
C ILE A 388 -24.20 -7.97 8.83
N LEU A 389 -25.45 -7.72 8.44
CA LEU A 389 -26.60 -8.57 8.80
C LEU A 389 -26.47 -9.98 8.22
N LYS A 390 -25.89 -10.14 7.02
CA LYS A 390 -25.57 -11.47 6.46
C LYS A 390 -24.52 -12.22 7.29
N ILE A 391 -23.48 -11.53 7.75
CA ILE A 391 -22.44 -12.12 8.62
C ILE A 391 -23.07 -12.52 9.97
N TYR A 392 -23.88 -11.66 10.57
CA TYR A 392 -24.61 -11.98 11.80
C TYR A 392 -25.56 -13.17 11.63
N ALA A 393 -26.23 -13.29 10.47
CA ALA A 393 -27.10 -14.42 10.16
C ALA A 393 -26.36 -15.77 10.17
N LEU A 394 -25.08 -15.80 9.78
CA LEU A 394 -24.23 -17.00 9.78
C LEU A 394 -24.04 -17.57 11.19
N PHE A 395 -23.89 -16.70 12.19
CA PHE A 395 -23.70 -17.09 13.59
C PHE A 395 -25.01 -17.27 14.36
N THR A 396 -26.15 -17.18 13.65
CA THR A 396 -27.48 -17.28 14.25
C THR A 396 -28.43 -18.15 13.40
N LEU A 397 -27.89 -19.10 12.63
CA LEU A 397 -28.65 -19.98 11.73
C LEU A 397 -29.74 -20.78 12.47
N ASN A 398 -29.44 -21.26 13.68
CA ASN A 398 -30.38 -22.01 14.52
C ASN A 398 -31.32 -21.13 15.34
N THR A 399 -31.16 -19.80 15.29
CA THR A 399 -32.12 -18.88 15.90
C THR A 399 -33.37 -18.80 15.04
N GLN A 400 -34.38 -19.57 15.44
CA GLN A 400 -35.66 -19.65 14.76
C GLN A 400 -36.71 -18.94 15.60
N GLY A 401 -37.52 -18.11 14.95
CA GLY A 401 -38.64 -17.44 15.57
C GLY A 401 -39.58 -16.85 14.52
N TRP A 402 -40.87 -16.97 14.75
CA TRP A 402 -41.91 -16.28 13.98
C TRP A 402 -42.13 -14.90 14.61
N ILE A 403 -41.13 -14.03 14.46
CA ILE A 403 -40.89 -12.85 15.33
C ILE A 403 -41.99 -11.77 15.28
N THR A 404 -42.90 -11.76 14.31
CA THR A 404 -43.93 -10.71 14.25
C THR A 404 -45.32 -11.12 14.70
N ARG A 405 -45.62 -12.42 14.87
CA ARG A 405 -47.01 -12.85 15.10
C ARG A 405 -47.21 -13.99 16.12
N TRP A 406 -46.21 -14.84 16.36
CA TRP A 406 -46.36 -15.91 17.37
C TRP A 406 -46.51 -15.35 18.78
N ASP A 407 -47.33 -16.02 19.58
CA ASP A 407 -47.44 -15.75 21.01
C ASP A 407 -46.06 -15.86 21.69
N LYS A 408 -45.67 -14.80 22.40
CA LYS A 408 -44.41 -14.70 23.16
C LYS A 408 -44.26 -15.85 24.16
N SER A 409 -45.36 -16.42 24.65
CA SER A 409 -45.38 -17.55 25.59
C SER A 409 -44.79 -18.84 25.01
N ARG A 410 -44.74 -18.97 23.68
CA ARG A 410 -44.27 -20.17 22.95
C ARG A 410 -42.85 -20.04 22.41
N LEU A 411 -42.19 -18.91 22.66
CA LEU A 411 -40.80 -18.66 22.28
C LEU A 411 -39.90 -18.85 23.51
N PRO A 412 -38.71 -19.46 23.36
CA PRO A 412 -37.73 -19.47 24.44
C PRO A 412 -37.42 -18.01 24.84
N GLN A 413 -37.52 -17.71 26.14
CA GLN A 413 -37.27 -16.36 26.68
C GLN A 413 -35.91 -15.85 26.21
N PHE A 414 -35.90 -14.75 25.46
CA PHE A 414 -34.68 -14.10 24.99
C PHE A 414 -33.87 -13.60 26.20
N ARG A 415 -32.74 -14.24 26.50
CA ARG A 415 -31.73 -13.69 27.41
C ARG A 415 -30.73 -12.91 26.58
N LEU A 416 -30.53 -11.62 26.88
CA LEU A 416 -29.55 -10.74 26.21
C LEU A 416 -28.15 -11.39 26.14
N LEU A 417 -27.80 -12.17 27.17
CA LEU A 417 -26.56 -12.95 27.31
C LEU A 417 -26.37 -14.05 26.25
N LEU A 418 -27.44 -14.62 25.67
CA LEU A 418 -27.35 -15.67 24.63
C LEU A 418 -26.99 -15.09 23.25
N ALA A 419 -27.24 -13.80 23.00
CA ALA A 419 -26.95 -13.15 21.72
C ALA A 419 -25.54 -12.53 21.66
N ALA A 420 -24.93 -12.29 22.82
CA ALA A 420 -23.58 -11.69 22.93
C ALA A 420 -22.52 -12.45 22.12
N PRO A 421 -22.45 -13.80 22.12
CA PRO A 421 -21.47 -14.53 21.31
C PRO A 421 -21.60 -14.26 19.80
N SER A 422 -22.82 -14.16 19.27
CA SER A 422 -23.04 -13.90 17.84
C SER A 422 -22.68 -12.46 17.44
N TYR A 423 -22.93 -11.48 18.33
CA TYR A 423 -22.48 -10.10 18.13
C TYR A 423 -20.96 -9.99 18.18
N LEU A 424 -20.32 -10.62 19.17
CA LEU A 424 -18.86 -10.70 19.27
C LEU A 424 -18.26 -11.39 18.05
N ALA A 425 -18.80 -12.52 17.60
CA ALA A 425 -18.33 -13.21 16.39
C ALA A 425 -18.46 -12.33 15.14
N THR A 426 -19.57 -11.59 15.00
CA THR A 426 -19.76 -10.65 13.88
C THR A 426 -18.74 -9.52 13.94
N LEU A 427 -18.54 -8.94 15.13
CA LEU A 427 -17.56 -7.89 15.35
C LEU A 427 -16.14 -8.40 15.05
N SER A 428 -15.79 -9.61 15.51
CA SER A 428 -14.50 -10.24 15.24
C SER A 428 -14.25 -10.43 13.74
N VAL A 429 -15.27 -10.79 12.94
CA VAL A 429 -15.12 -10.86 11.48
C VAL A 429 -14.85 -9.48 10.89
N VAL A 430 -15.58 -8.44 11.31
CA VAL A 430 -15.37 -7.07 10.81
C VAL A 430 -13.99 -6.55 11.22
N LEU A 431 -13.58 -6.77 12.47
CA LEU A 431 -12.26 -6.41 12.99
C LEU A 431 -11.16 -7.20 12.27
N PHE A 432 -11.36 -8.49 12.01
CA PHE A 432 -10.41 -9.32 11.26
C PHE A 432 -10.23 -8.81 9.83
N LEU A 433 -11.31 -8.45 9.13
CA LEU A 433 -11.23 -7.84 7.80
C LEU A 433 -10.59 -6.45 7.84
N THR A 434 -10.91 -5.65 8.87
CA THR A 434 -10.33 -4.30 9.05
C THR A 434 -8.84 -4.38 9.33
N TYR A 435 -8.45 -5.26 10.25
CA TYR A 435 -7.06 -5.58 10.54
C TYR A 435 -6.37 -6.16 9.30
N GLY A 436 -7.04 -7.03 8.55
CA GLY A 436 -6.53 -7.57 7.29
C GLY A 436 -6.24 -6.49 6.26
N VAL A 437 -7.11 -5.48 6.09
CA VAL A 437 -6.88 -4.33 5.19
C VAL A 437 -5.80 -3.40 5.73
N TYR A 438 -5.78 -3.14 7.03
CA TYR A 438 -4.75 -2.31 7.68
C TYR A 438 -3.36 -2.96 7.57
N ILE A 439 -3.24 -4.24 7.92
CA ILE A 439 -2.04 -5.04 7.73
C ILE A 439 -1.70 -5.10 6.27
N TYR A 440 -2.67 -5.34 5.39
CA TYR A 440 -2.44 -5.30 3.95
C TYR A 440 -1.77 -3.98 3.58
N LYS A 441 -2.20 -2.79 4.03
CA LYS A 441 -1.49 -1.51 3.81
C LYS A 441 -0.05 -1.51 4.30
N GLU A 442 0.19 -1.92 5.55
CA GLU A 442 1.55 -2.06 6.10
C GLU A 442 2.41 -3.05 5.27
N HIS A 443 1.71 -3.92 4.54
CA HIS A 443 2.18 -5.01 3.69
C HIS A 443 2.01 -4.71 2.17
N THR A 444 1.55 -3.52 1.74
CA THR A 444 1.25 -3.18 0.32
C THR A 444 2.24 -2.22 -0.32
N TYR A 445 3.24 -1.78 0.41
CA TYR A 445 4.52 -1.85 -0.26
C TYR A 445 4.67 -3.29 -0.72
N LEU A 446 5.03 -3.53 -2.00
CA LEU A 446 5.19 -4.89 -2.57
C LEU A 446 6.02 -5.83 -1.71
N ILE A 447 6.65 -5.30 -0.66
CA ILE A 447 7.12 -6.02 0.49
C ILE A 447 6.72 -5.30 1.83
N PRO A 448 6.06 -5.98 2.78
CA PRO A 448 5.76 -5.45 4.13
C PRO A 448 6.94 -4.84 4.84
N LYS A 449 6.81 -3.79 5.67
CA LYS A 449 8.01 -3.22 6.31
C LYS A 449 8.87 -4.27 7.02
N SER A 450 8.25 -5.17 7.80
CA SER A 450 8.93 -6.31 8.42
C SER A 450 9.47 -7.28 7.39
N GLN A 451 8.70 -7.66 6.37
CA GLN A 451 9.12 -8.56 5.29
C GLN A 451 10.07 -7.90 4.29
N ARG A 452 10.24 -6.57 4.30
CA ARG A 452 11.09 -5.71 3.45
C ARG A 452 12.39 -5.54 4.17
N GLU A 453 12.36 -5.37 5.48
CA GLU A 453 13.48 -5.61 6.37
C GLU A 453 13.90 -7.09 6.33
N GLN A 454 12.97 -8.06 6.21
CA GLN A 454 13.25 -9.50 6.07
C GLN A 454 13.61 -9.93 4.66
N LEU A 455 13.18 -9.26 3.58
CA LEU A 455 13.59 -9.49 2.19
C LEU A 455 14.85 -8.68 1.87
N LEU A 456 15.09 -7.55 2.53
CA LEU A 456 16.42 -6.95 2.63
C LEU A 456 17.33 -7.89 3.43
N ALA A 457 16.87 -8.51 4.53
CA ALA A 457 17.64 -9.45 5.34
C ALA A 457 17.66 -10.90 4.83
N SER A 458 16.87 -11.27 3.81
CA SER A 458 16.88 -12.59 3.15
C SER A 458 17.31 -12.53 1.68
N ALA A 459 17.35 -11.34 1.08
CA ALA A 459 18.19 -11.05 -0.09
C ALA A 459 19.62 -10.65 0.32
N LEU A 460 19.84 -10.24 1.57
CA LEU A 460 21.11 -10.47 2.24
C LEU A 460 21.12 -11.94 2.68
N PRO A 461 22.18 -12.72 2.39
CA PRO A 461 22.18 -14.14 2.71
C PRO A 461 21.97 -14.34 4.21
N SER A 462 21.15 -15.31 4.62
CA SER A 462 21.20 -15.83 5.99
C SER A 462 22.52 -16.57 6.18
N ILE A 463 23.57 -15.86 6.57
CA ILE A 463 24.82 -16.45 7.04
C ILE A 463 25.15 -15.76 8.34
N GLN A 464 25.66 -16.55 9.30
CA GLN A 464 26.26 -16.10 10.55
C GLN A 464 26.80 -14.68 10.47
N ALA A 465 26.46 -13.86 11.47
CA ALA A 465 26.75 -12.43 11.55
C ALA A 465 28.24 -12.05 11.35
N ASP A 466 29.14 -13.03 11.30
CA ASP A 466 30.56 -12.87 10.99
C ASP A 466 30.89 -12.85 9.48
N VAL A 467 29.92 -13.06 8.57
CA VAL A 467 30.18 -13.17 7.11
C VAL A 467 29.49 -12.10 6.26
N ILE A 468 28.49 -11.35 6.75
CA ILE A 468 27.68 -10.45 5.87
C ILE A 468 28.27 -9.04 5.71
N ALA A 469 29.26 -8.62 6.51
CA ALA A 469 30.03 -7.41 6.23
C ALA A 469 30.75 -7.46 4.86
N SER A 470 30.92 -8.67 4.31
CA SER A 470 31.45 -8.84 2.97
C SER A 470 30.35 -8.60 1.91
N SER A 471 29.17 -9.23 1.96
CA SER A 471 28.33 -9.45 0.75
C SER A 471 27.51 -8.31 0.13
N ALA A 472 27.48 -7.09 0.67
CA ALA A 472 26.62 -6.00 0.16
C ALA A 472 27.36 -4.91 -0.64
N VAL A 473 28.68 -4.81 -0.52
CA VAL A 473 29.48 -3.74 -1.13
C VAL A 473 30.03 -4.19 -2.49
N LEU A 474 30.13 -3.27 -3.46
CA LEU A 474 30.91 -3.49 -4.68
C LEU A 474 32.39 -3.71 -4.28
N GLY A 475 32.93 -4.92 -4.50
CA GLY A 475 34.35 -5.26 -4.26
C GLY A 475 34.66 -6.03 -2.98
N GLU A 476 34.07 -7.20 -2.76
CA GLU A 476 34.49 -8.12 -1.69
C GLU A 476 35.87 -8.74 -1.94
N SER A 477 36.91 -8.14 -1.39
CA SER A 477 38.11 -8.88 -1.00
C SER A 477 38.75 -8.29 0.26
N THR A 478 39.48 -9.14 0.96
CA THR A 478 40.07 -8.99 2.29
C THR A 478 41.01 -7.78 2.45
N LEU A 479 40.89 -7.07 3.58
CA LEU A 479 41.90 -6.25 4.32
C LEU A 479 42.79 -5.22 3.58
N ALA A 480 42.76 -5.14 2.25
CA ALA A 480 43.45 -4.10 1.47
C ALA A 480 42.51 -2.90 1.22
N GLN A 481 43.08 -1.70 1.09
CA GLN A 481 42.36 -0.54 0.59
C GLN A 481 41.76 -0.88 -0.78
N LYS A 482 40.43 -0.88 -0.88
CA LYS A 482 39.73 -1.20 -2.12
C LYS A 482 39.92 -0.07 -3.14
N GLU A 483 40.38 -0.38 -4.34
CA GLU A 483 40.44 0.53 -5.48
C GLU A 483 39.03 0.71 -6.09
N LEU A 484 38.14 1.39 -5.36
CA LEU A 484 36.76 1.66 -5.78
C LEU A 484 36.59 2.97 -6.54
N PHE A 485 37.61 3.81 -6.60
CA PHE A 485 37.55 5.13 -7.21
C PHE A 485 37.27 5.04 -8.72
N THR A 486 36.36 5.88 -9.22
CA THR A 486 35.99 5.88 -10.65
C THR A 486 36.60 7.08 -11.38
N ASN A 487 36.79 6.96 -12.69
CA ASN A 487 37.25 8.08 -13.53
C ASN A 487 36.27 8.34 -14.68
N ARG A 488 36.23 9.57 -15.18
CA ARG A 488 35.60 9.89 -16.47
C ARG A 488 36.59 9.70 -17.61
N TYR A 489 36.15 9.09 -18.71
CA TYR A 489 36.89 9.05 -19.97
C TYR A 489 36.02 9.47 -21.14
N GLU A 490 36.52 10.37 -21.99
CA GLU A 490 35.88 10.70 -23.27
C GLU A 490 36.53 9.86 -24.37
N ALA A 491 35.73 8.99 -25.00
CA ALA A 491 36.21 8.07 -26.02
C ALA A 491 36.75 8.82 -27.25
N LYS A 492 37.92 8.41 -27.75
CA LYS A 492 38.60 9.06 -28.88
C LYS A 492 38.63 8.15 -30.10
N GLY A 493 38.45 8.73 -31.30
CA GLY A 493 38.49 7.96 -32.55
C GLY A 493 37.53 6.76 -32.54
N ASN A 494 37.94 5.65 -33.15
CA ASN A 494 37.17 4.40 -33.18
C ASN A 494 37.58 3.42 -32.05
N GLU A 495 37.96 3.95 -30.87
CA GLU A 495 38.34 3.13 -29.71
C GLU A 495 37.21 2.14 -29.31
N ASN A 496 37.58 0.90 -29.00
CA ASN A 496 36.66 -0.12 -28.51
C ASN A 496 36.86 -0.44 -27.01
N PHE A 497 35.92 -1.20 -26.43
CA PHE A 497 35.98 -1.56 -25.00
C PHE A 497 37.25 -2.30 -24.59
N ILE A 498 37.88 -3.10 -25.46
CA ILE A 498 39.10 -3.86 -25.16
C ILE A 498 40.29 -2.89 -25.05
N GLU A 499 40.43 -1.97 -25.99
CA GLU A 499 41.49 -0.96 -25.99
C GLU A 499 41.41 -0.07 -24.74
N ILE A 500 40.21 0.37 -24.40
CA ILE A 500 39.97 1.19 -23.20
C ILE A 500 40.21 0.36 -21.92
N SER A 501 39.75 -0.89 -21.89
CA SER A 501 39.99 -1.82 -20.79
C SER A 501 41.50 -2.01 -20.52
N ASN A 502 42.29 -2.26 -21.57
CA ASN A 502 43.74 -2.40 -21.48
C ASN A 502 44.42 -1.09 -21.00
N LYS A 503 43.94 0.06 -21.49
CA LYS A 503 44.47 1.37 -21.14
C LYS A 503 44.32 1.70 -19.65
N PHE A 504 43.19 1.33 -19.05
CA PHE A 504 42.89 1.63 -17.64
C PHE A 504 43.15 0.44 -16.70
N GLY A 505 43.53 -0.73 -17.23
CA GLY A 505 43.77 -1.93 -16.44
C GLY A 505 42.51 -2.44 -15.71
N VAL A 506 41.35 -2.31 -16.36
CA VAL A 506 40.03 -2.72 -15.82
C VAL A 506 39.47 -3.87 -16.63
N ASP A 507 38.73 -4.79 -16.01
CA ASP A 507 38.08 -5.87 -16.75
C ASP A 507 37.10 -5.33 -17.80
N VAL A 508 37.17 -5.89 -19.01
CA VAL A 508 36.40 -5.43 -20.17
C VAL A 508 34.89 -5.56 -19.97
N ASN A 509 34.44 -6.58 -19.21
CA ASN A 509 33.01 -6.75 -18.92
C ASN A 509 32.57 -5.78 -17.84
N GLN A 510 33.38 -5.52 -16.81
CA GLN A 510 33.09 -4.49 -15.82
C GLN A 510 32.97 -3.10 -16.45
N LEU A 511 33.90 -2.74 -17.34
CA LEU A 511 33.83 -1.50 -18.11
C LEU A 511 32.57 -1.43 -18.97
N TYR A 512 32.19 -2.54 -19.62
CA TYR A 512 30.96 -2.62 -20.40
C TYR A 512 29.70 -2.46 -19.53
N TYR A 513 29.59 -3.18 -18.41
CA TYR A 513 28.43 -3.10 -17.51
C TYR A 513 28.26 -1.70 -16.92
N ALA A 514 29.37 -1.02 -16.60
CA ALA A 514 29.35 0.36 -16.13
C ALA A 514 28.85 1.37 -17.19
N ASN A 515 28.82 1.00 -18.48
CA ASN A 515 28.52 1.91 -19.60
C ASN A 515 27.44 1.38 -20.55
N MET A 516 26.70 0.35 -20.15
CA MET A 516 25.75 -0.33 -21.01
C MET A 516 24.61 0.58 -21.47
N ALA A 517 24.23 1.59 -20.68
CA ALA A 517 23.25 2.60 -21.10
C ALA A 517 23.71 3.44 -22.30
N LYS A 518 25.02 3.67 -22.40
CA LYS A 518 25.67 4.57 -23.37
C LYS A 518 26.07 3.81 -24.63
N ALA A 519 26.47 2.54 -24.48
CA ALA A 519 26.94 1.68 -25.57
C ALA A 519 26.44 0.22 -25.42
N PRO A 520 25.11 -0.03 -25.54
CA PRO A 520 24.52 -1.35 -25.28
C PRO A 520 24.94 -2.44 -26.28
N ASN A 521 25.38 -2.06 -27.49
CA ASN A 521 25.86 -2.99 -28.51
C ASN A 521 27.39 -3.12 -28.49
N ARG A 522 28.07 -2.67 -27.43
CA ARG A 522 29.54 -2.55 -27.34
C ARG A 522 30.18 -1.60 -28.38
N ASN A 523 29.39 -0.93 -29.20
CA ASN A 523 29.85 0.10 -30.12
C ASN A 523 29.91 1.46 -29.41
N ILE A 524 31.10 2.04 -29.37
CA ILE A 524 31.36 3.35 -28.76
C ILE A 524 31.40 4.38 -29.88
N THR A 525 30.65 5.46 -29.73
CA THR A 525 30.71 6.58 -30.68
C THR A 525 31.85 7.52 -30.23
N PRO A 526 32.64 8.10 -31.14
CA PRO A 526 33.62 9.12 -30.77
C PRO A 526 32.96 10.23 -29.94
N GLY A 527 33.58 10.61 -28.83
CA GLY A 527 33.03 11.59 -27.89
C GLY A 527 32.03 11.02 -26.88
N THR A 528 31.75 9.71 -26.83
CA THR A 528 30.96 9.15 -25.72
C THR A 528 31.70 9.33 -24.40
N ILE A 529 31.01 9.83 -23.36
CA ILE A 529 31.54 9.89 -21.99
C ILE A 529 31.34 8.54 -21.31
N LEU A 530 32.43 7.89 -20.93
CA LEU A 530 32.44 6.60 -20.24
C LEU A 530 32.83 6.77 -18.77
N SER A 531 32.21 5.98 -17.92
CA SER A 531 32.57 5.78 -16.52
C SER A 531 33.55 4.62 -16.44
N ILE A 532 34.80 4.91 -16.08
CA ILE A 532 35.82 3.89 -15.82
C ILE A 532 35.64 3.40 -14.38
N PRO A 533 35.20 2.15 -14.15
CA PRO A 533 35.05 1.62 -12.80
C PRO A 533 36.43 1.43 -12.14
N GLY A 534 36.50 1.55 -10.82
CA GLY A 534 37.68 1.13 -10.07
C GLY A 534 37.94 -0.37 -10.21
N LYS A 535 39.20 -0.81 -10.04
CA LYS A 535 39.61 -2.20 -10.32
C LYS A 535 38.86 -3.23 -9.46
N ASP A 536 38.50 -2.85 -8.25
CA ASP A 536 37.80 -3.73 -7.31
C ASP A 536 36.27 -3.67 -7.46
N ILE A 537 35.73 -2.85 -8.36
CA ILE A 537 34.30 -2.82 -8.63
C ILE A 537 33.87 -4.08 -9.39
N GLN A 538 32.97 -4.86 -8.79
CA GLN A 538 32.41 -6.09 -9.36
C GLN A 538 30.91 -5.96 -9.60
N LEU A 539 30.54 -5.45 -10.77
CA LEU A 539 29.17 -5.39 -11.26
C LEU A 539 28.70 -6.76 -11.77
N GLN A 540 27.43 -7.05 -11.51
CA GLN A 540 26.71 -8.20 -12.04
C GLN A 540 26.03 -7.83 -13.36
N PRO A 541 25.97 -8.76 -14.34
CA PRO A 541 25.28 -8.52 -15.61
C PRO A 541 23.79 -8.22 -15.39
N ASN A 542 23.32 -7.11 -15.96
CA ASN A 542 21.91 -6.72 -15.90
C ASN A 542 21.17 -7.08 -17.20
N THR A 543 20.46 -8.22 -17.19
CA THR A 543 19.77 -8.76 -18.37
C THR A 543 18.58 -7.91 -18.87
N SER A 544 18.09 -6.97 -18.05
CA SER A 544 16.97 -6.09 -18.41
C SER A 544 17.36 -5.01 -19.43
N LEU A 545 18.62 -4.57 -19.42
CA LEU A 545 19.16 -3.59 -20.37
C LEU A 545 19.63 -4.25 -21.69
N THR A 546 19.95 -5.54 -21.68
CA THR A 546 20.36 -6.30 -22.89
C THR A 546 19.23 -6.60 -23.88
N LYS A 547 17.94 -6.45 -23.49
CA LYS A 547 16.79 -6.75 -24.38
C LYS A 547 16.40 -5.61 -25.32
N LEU A 548 17.03 -4.45 -25.19
CA LEU A 548 16.66 -3.25 -25.92
C LEU A 548 17.48 -3.19 -27.22
N THR A 549 16.91 -3.64 -28.34
CA THR A 549 17.43 -3.38 -29.71
C THR A 549 17.23 -1.90 -30.04
N TYR A 550 18.24 -1.06 -29.85
CA TYR A 550 18.16 0.36 -30.19
C TYR A 550 19.44 0.78 -30.89
N SER A 551 19.31 1.16 -32.15
CA SER A 551 20.36 1.84 -32.90
C SER A 551 20.70 3.18 -32.25
N THR A 552 21.88 3.70 -32.58
CA THR A 552 22.23 5.11 -32.33
C THR A 552 21.10 6.02 -32.82
N ASN A 553 20.52 6.84 -31.94
CA ASN A 553 19.44 7.76 -32.30
C ASN A 553 19.97 9.21 -32.39
N PRO A 554 19.40 10.04 -33.30
CA PRO A 554 19.64 11.48 -33.30
C PRO A 554 19.15 12.11 -31.99
N ILE A 555 19.66 13.30 -31.68
CA ILE A 555 19.19 14.09 -30.52
C ILE A 555 17.69 14.35 -30.70
N THR A 556 16.90 13.97 -29.70
CA THR A 556 15.44 14.16 -29.73
C THR A 556 15.01 14.85 -28.44
N VAL A 557 14.23 15.92 -28.58
CA VAL A 557 13.61 16.64 -27.47
C VAL A 557 12.09 16.59 -27.63
N GLN A 558 11.39 16.05 -26.64
CA GLN A 558 9.92 15.96 -26.64
C GLN A 558 9.36 16.60 -25.37
N HIS A 559 8.32 17.42 -25.53
CA HIS A 559 7.63 18.01 -24.37
C HIS A 559 6.43 17.16 -23.97
N ASP A 560 6.45 16.66 -22.73
CA ASP A 560 5.28 16.12 -22.06
C ASP A 560 4.52 17.24 -21.35
N LYS A 561 3.37 17.61 -21.94
CA LYS A 561 2.49 18.65 -21.40
C LYS A 561 1.89 18.30 -20.04
N LYS A 562 1.70 17.03 -19.72
CA LYS A 562 1.03 16.61 -18.48
C LYS A 562 1.93 16.81 -17.27
N THR A 563 3.21 16.56 -17.43
CA THR A 563 4.22 16.67 -16.36
C THR A 563 5.13 17.88 -16.53
N ASN A 564 4.89 18.70 -17.56
CA ASN A 564 5.73 19.82 -17.95
C ASN A 564 7.22 19.43 -17.98
N THR A 565 7.55 18.42 -18.79
CA THR A 565 8.88 17.82 -18.85
C THR A 565 9.39 17.77 -20.29
N LEU A 566 10.62 18.21 -20.51
CA LEU A 566 11.40 18.00 -21.72
C LEU A 566 12.15 16.66 -21.59
N LEU A 567 11.67 15.63 -22.30
CA LEU A 567 12.37 14.37 -22.46
C LEU A 567 13.46 14.55 -23.52
N VAL A 568 14.72 14.37 -23.12
CA VAL A 568 15.89 14.55 -23.98
C VAL A 568 16.64 13.23 -24.11
N THR A 569 16.81 12.76 -25.35
CA THR A 569 17.47 11.49 -25.67
C THR A 569 18.47 11.69 -26.79
N GLY A 570 19.52 10.87 -26.84
CA GLY A 570 20.62 11.03 -27.78
C GLY A 570 21.81 10.16 -27.40
N ARG A 571 21.62 8.85 -27.45
CA ARG A 571 22.56 7.87 -26.86
C ARG A 571 24.01 8.08 -27.29
N GLY A 572 24.89 8.12 -26.28
CA GLY A 572 26.34 8.27 -26.45
C GLY A 572 26.77 9.68 -26.89
N ARG A 573 25.83 10.60 -27.14
CA ARG A 573 26.15 11.97 -27.55
C ARG A 573 26.28 12.89 -26.34
N GLN A 574 27.15 13.88 -26.48
CA GLN A 574 27.20 15.04 -25.61
C GLN A 574 26.34 16.16 -26.22
N ILE A 575 25.58 16.86 -25.37
CA ILE A 575 24.72 17.98 -25.77
C ILE A 575 24.84 19.14 -24.79
N THR A 576 24.38 20.31 -25.22
CA THR A 576 24.31 21.58 -24.48
C THR A 576 22.86 22.05 -24.31
N LEU A 577 22.64 23.17 -23.61
CA LEU A 577 21.30 23.78 -23.55
C LEU A 577 20.85 24.31 -24.92
N LYS A 578 21.78 24.85 -25.72
CA LYS A 578 21.51 25.27 -27.11
C LYS A 578 21.05 24.12 -28.01
N ASP A 579 21.60 22.92 -27.83
CA ASP A 579 21.14 21.73 -28.56
C ASP A 579 19.69 21.39 -28.19
N ILE A 580 19.33 21.50 -26.92
CA ILE A 580 17.95 21.27 -26.45
C ILE A 580 16.99 22.29 -27.09
N VAL A 581 17.37 23.57 -27.10
CA VAL A 581 16.58 24.66 -27.73
C VAL A 581 16.40 24.41 -29.23
N SER A 582 17.49 24.06 -29.93
CA SER A 582 17.50 23.86 -31.38
C SER A 582 16.67 22.65 -31.82
N ASN A 583 16.46 21.68 -30.92
CA ASN A 583 15.70 20.46 -31.19
C ASN A 583 14.27 20.48 -30.62
N GLY A 584 13.72 21.66 -30.28
CA GLY A 584 12.31 21.82 -29.89
C GLY A 584 12.07 22.29 -28.45
N GLY A 585 13.12 22.58 -27.69
CA GLY A 585 13.01 23.06 -26.30
C GLY A 585 12.75 24.56 -26.11
N LYS A 586 12.80 25.37 -27.18
CA LYS A 586 12.81 26.85 -27.11
C LYS A 586 11.70 27.50 -26.27
N SER A 587 10.50 26.90 -26.21
CA SER A 587 9.37 27.47 -25.44
C SER A 587 9.48 27.23 -23.94
N TYR A 588 10.40 26.36 -23.50
CA TYR A 588 10.46 25.81 -22.15
C TYR A 588 11.84 25.99 -21.50
N LEU A 589 12.83 26.38 -22.28
CA LEU A 589 14.19 26.68 -21.87
C LEU A 589 14.66 27.89 -22.67
N GLU A 590 14.97 28.97 -21.97
CA GLU A 590 15.23 30.28 -22.57
C GLU A 590 16.50 30.89 -21.99
N GLU A 591 17.34 31.46 -22.86
CA GLU A 591 18.43 32.35 -22.47
C GLU A 591 17.85 33.75 -22.26
N ILE A 592 17.55 34.10 -21.01
CA ILE A 592 16.87 35.36 -20.64
C ILE A 592 17.83 36.56 -20.61
N SER A 593 19.13 36.29 -20.54
CA SER A 593 20.23 37.23 -20.72
C SER A 593 21.46 36.41 -21.12
N SER A 594 22.51 37.06 -21.63
CA SER A 594 23.75 36.39 -22.02
C SER A 594 24.21 35.40 -20.96
N LYS A 595 24.23 34.11 -21.30
CA LYS A 595 24.62 32.97 -20.44
C LYS A 595 23.75 32.73 -19.20
N ILE A 596 22.65 33.46 -19.04
CA ILE A 596 21.67 33.26 -17.96
C ILE A 596 20.44 32.59 -18.56
N TRP A 597 20.19 31.37 -18.11
CA TRP A 597 19.15 30.50 -18.62
C TRP A 597 18.04 30.31 -17.59
N LEU A 598 16.79 30.28 -18.06
CA LEU A 598 15.62 29.93 -17.28
C LEU A 598 14.98 28.67 -17.84
N ALA A 599 14.94 27.61 -17.03
CA ALA A 599 14.17 26.41 -17.30
C ALA A 599 12.75 26.58 -16.74
N LYS A 600 11.76 26.61 -17.65
CA LYS A 600 10.32 26.68 -17.34
C LYS A 600 9.65 25.30 -17.35
N ALA A 601 10.38 24.27 -17.74
CA ALA A 601 9.97 22.87 -17.69
C ALA A 601 11.10 22.00 -17.12
N THR A 602 10.73 20.85 -16.56
CA THR A 602 11.71 19.86 -16.09
C THR A 602 12.54 19.35 -17.26
N ILE A 603 13.86 19.31 -17.12
CA ILE A 603 14.76 18.68 -18.11
C ILE A 603 15.01 17.24 -17.65
N PHE A 604 14.58 16.27 -18.44
CA PHE A 604 14.74 14.84 -18.13
C PHE A 604 15.59 14.15 -19.20
N LEU A 605 16.79 13.73 -18.81
CA LEU A 605 17.75 13.04 -19.68
C LEU A 605 17.57 11.52 -19.60
N SER A 606 17.52 10.84 -20.74
CA SER A 606 17.52 9.38 -20.80
C SER A 606 18.33 8.81 -21.97
N ASP A 607 18.48 7.48 -21.95
CA ASP A 607 19.12 6.69 -23.01
C ASP A 607 20.61 6.94 -23.21
N GLY A 608 21.37 7.23 -22.14
CA GLY A 608 22.83 7.29 -22.19
C GLY A 608 23.36 8.55 -22.88
N ILE A 609 22.59 9.64 -22.86
CA ILE A 609 23.03 10.96 -23.31
C ILE A 609 23.82 11.66 -22.20
N THR A 610 24.71 12.59 -22.57
CA THR A 610 25.42 13.46 -21.61
C THR A 610 25.04 14.92 -21.84
N LEU A 611 24.54 15.60 -20.81
CA LEU A 611 24.35 17.05 -20.82
C LEU A 611 25.57 17.76 -20.26
N ARG A 612 26.12 18.73 -21.01
CA ARG A 612 27.20 19.62 -20.57
C ARG A 612 26.64 21.00 -20.29
N LEU A 613 26.90 21.48 -19.08
CA LEU A 613 26.70 22.86 -18.66
C LEU A 613 28.09 23.44 -18.42
N ASP A 614 28.51 24.36 -19.27
CA ASP A 614 29.84 24.97 -19.22
C ASP A 614 29.72 26.50 -19.17
N LYS A 615 30.52 27.16 -18.32
CA LYS A 615 30.55 28.62 -18.13
C LYS A 615 30.67 29.46 -19.39
N ASN A 616 31.20 28.88 -20.48
CA ASN A 616 31.28 29.57 -21.75
C ASN A 616 29.90 29.77 -22.41
N GLU A 617 28.93 28.91 -22.09
CA GLU A 617 27.56 28.95 -22.59
C GLU A 617 26.52 29.27 -21.50
N VAL A 618 26.76 28.79 -20.27
CA VAL A 618 25.82 28.86 -19.16
C VAL A 618 26.57 29.31 -17.92
N GLU A 619 26.38 30.55 -17.51
CA GLU A 619 26.90 31.09 -16.26
C GLU A 619 25.93 30.81 -15.12
N TRP A 620 24.63 30.93 -15.38
CA TRP A 620 23.59 30.70 -14.38
C TRP A 620 22.37 30.02 -15.00
N LEU A 621 22.06 28.81 -14.54
CA LEU A 621 20.82 28.10 -14.83
C LEU A 621 19.82 28.27 -13.68
N LYS A 622 18.75 29.02 -13.93
CA LYS A 622 17.62 29.21 -13.03
C LYS A 622 16.57 28.13 -13.30
N LEU A 623 16.16 27.43 -12.26
CA LEU A 623 15.06 26.46 -12.30
C LEU A 623 13.82 27.12 -11.71
N GLU A 624 12.76 27.27 -12.51
CA GLU A 624 11.48 27.83 -12.04
C GLU A 624 10.98 27.11 -10.78
N SER A 625 10.73 27.86 -9.71
CA SER A 625 10.33 27.33 -8.40
C SER A 625 9.55 28.39 -7.62
N ASN A 626 8.25 28.17 -7.40
CA ASN A 626 7.40 29.06 -6.62
C ASN A 626 6.14 28.32 -6.14
N LYS A 627 5.22 29.02 -5.48
CA LYS A 627 3.94 28.47 -4.97
C LYS A 627 3.06 27.75 -6.00
N LYS A 628 3.25 27.98 -7.31
CA LYS A 628 2.53 27.31 -8.40
C LYS A 628 3.15 25.96 -8.77
N GLY A 629 4.39 25.71 -8.36
CA GLY A 629 5.15 24.50 -8.62
C GLY A 629 6.61 24.79 -8.92
N PHE A 630 7.37 23.72 -9.19
CA PHE A 630 8.79 23.79 -9.48
C PHE A 630 9.19 22.82 -10.59
N VAL A 631 10.36 23.03 -11.18
CA VAL A 631 10.95 22.16 -12.20
C VAL A 631 12.20 21.46 -11.69
N MET A 632 12.69 20.48 -12.43
CA MET A 632 13.85 19.68 -12.03
C MET A 632 14.86 19.57 -13.17
N LEU A 633 16.13 19.36 -12.83
CA LEU A 633 17.12 18.80 -13.75
C LEU A 633 17.38 17.35 -13.34
N ARG A 634 16.93 16.41 -14.17
CA ARG A 634 16.96 14.99 -13.81
C ARG A 634 17.54 14.12 -14.92
N SER A 635 18.25 13.06 -14.54
CA SER A 635 18.68 12.01 -15.46
C SER A 635 18.26 10.62 -15.01
N LEU A 636 18.16 9.71 -15.99
CA LEU A 636 18.07 8.27 -15.79
C LEU A 636 19.03 7.59 -16.77
N ASN A 637 19.99 6.82 -16.27
CA ASN A 637 21.00 6.16 -17.08
C ASN A 637 21.71 7.12 -18.05
N SER A 638 21.95 8.36 -17.63
CA SER A 638 22.43 9.47 -18.47
C SER A 638 23.23 10.45 -17.62
N ASP A 639 24.19 11.12 -18.24
CA ASP A 639 25.20 11.88 -17.52
C ASP A 639 24.94 13.38 -17.52
N ILE A 640 25.45 14.06 -16.49
CA ILE A 640 25.44 15.51 -16.38
C ILE A 640 26.86 15.98 -16.01
N ILE A 641 27.40 16.93 -16.77
CA ILE A 641 28.68 17.58 -16.46
C ILE A 641 28.42 19.06 -16.27
N ILE A 642 28.82 19.60 -15.11
CA ILE A 642 28.60 20.99 -14.71
C ILE A 642 29.96 21.62 -14.45
N ASN A 643 30.30 22.68 -15.17
CA ASN A 643 31.62 23.31 -15.10
C ASN A 643 31.52 24.84 -15.08
N GLY A 644 31.79 25.44 -13.93
CA GLY A 644 31.76 26.89 -13.74
C GLY A 644 30.35 27.50 -13.77
N VAL A 645 29.32 26.73 -13.41
CA VAL A 645 27.91 27.13 -13.56
C VAL A 645 27.23 27.31 -12.22
N LYS A 646 26.41 28.35 -12.08
CA LYS A 646 25.49 28.52 -10.96
C LYS A 646 24.14 27.87 -11.28
N ILE A 647 23.58 27.07 -10.36
CA ILE A 647 22.25 26.46 -10.51
C ILE A 647 21.41 26.69 -9.26
N THR A 648 20.23 27.30 -9.43
CA THR A 648 19.37 27.70 -8.30
C THR A 648 17.89 27.44 -8.53
N SER A 649 17.14 27.16 -7.47
CA SER A 649 15.68 27.36 -7.47
C SER A 649 15.36 28.86 -7.53
N TRP A 650 14.51 29.27 -8.46
CA TRP A 650 14.24 30.68 -8.75
C TRP A 650 12.75 30.97 -8.84
N ASP A 651 12.29 31.92 -8.04
CA ASP A 651 10.92 32.42 -8.06
C ASP A 651 10.84 33.60 -9.02
N THR A 652 10.24 33.39 -10.19
CA THR A 652 10.08 34.46 -11.18
C THR A 652 9.04 35.50 -10.79
N GLU A 653 8.11 35.20 -9.89
CA GLU A 653 7.12 36.18 -9.41
C GLU A 653 7.78 37.20 -8.49
N ASN A 654 8.66 36.71 -7.60
CA ASN A 654 9.36 37.54 -6.62
C ASN A 654 10.74 38.03 -7.10
N ASN A 655 11.24 37.48 -8.21
CA ASN A 655 12.57 37.75 -8.77
C ASN A 655 13.70 37.55 -7.74
N ASP A 656 13.58 36.49 -6.94
CA ASP A 656 14.55 36.08 -5.91
C ASP A 656 14.67 34.55 -5.88
N TYR A 657 15.60 34.02 -5.10
CA TYR A 657 15.69 32.59 -4.83
C TYR A 657 14.44 32.08 -4.13
N ASP A 658 14.03 30.86 -4.45
CA ASP A 658 12.96 30.18 -3.73
C ASP A 658 13.46 29.68 -2.36
N LYS A 659 12.92 30.28 -1.30
CA LYS A 659 13.29 30.02 0.10
C LYS A 659 12.23 29.18 0.83
N GLU A 660 11.06 28.95 0.24
CA GLU A 660 9.98 28.21 0.89
C GLU A 660 10.21 26.70 0.74
N LEU A 661 10.07 25.96 1.84
CA LEU A 661 10.30 24.51 1.86
C LEU A 661 9.00 23.72 1.81
N LYS A 662 7.87 24.34 2.17
CA LYS A 662 6.59 23.67 2.36
C LYS A 662 5.84 23.38 1.06
N ASP A 663 5.95 24.26 0.07
CA ASP A 663 5.38 24.07 -1.27
C ASP A 663 6.32 23.30 -2.21
N GLY A 664 7.59 23.18 -1.82
CA GLY A 664 8.61 22.37 -2.46
C GLY A 664 9.49 23.21 -3.38
N ARG A 665 10.73 22.75 -3.59
CA ARG A 665 11.74 23.48 -4.36
C ARG A 665 12.31 22.65 -5.48
N SER A 666 12.79 23.34 -6.52
CA SER A 666 13.58 22.73 -7.59
C SER A 666 14.79 21.96 -7.04
N PHE A 667 15.19 20.91 -7.75
CA PHE A 667 16.32 20.07 -7.35
C PHE A 667 16.97 19.38 -8.56
N ILE A 668 18.16 18.84 -8.32
CA ILE A 668 18.96 18.12 -9.32
C ILE A 668 19.10 16.66 -8.90
N MET A 669 18.88 15.72 -9.81
CA MET A 669 19.06 14.30 -9.52
C MET A 669 19.54 13.49 -10.72
N VAL A 670 20.58 12.69 -10.51
CA VAL A 670 20.96 11.61 -11.43
C VAL A 670 20.64 10.25 -10.84
N LYS A 671 20.23 9.29 -11.69
CA LYS A 671 19.79 7.97 -11.25
C LYS A 671 20.45 6.82 -11.97
N ASP A 672 20.56 5.68 -11.28
CA ASP A 672 20.85 4.40 -11.90
C ASP A 672 22.25 4.40 -12.57
N ASN A 673 22.40 3.97 -13.83
CA ASN A 673 23.69 3.91 -14.52
C ASN A 673 24.22 5.29 -14.99
N SER A 674 24.03 6.33 -14.19
CA SER A 674 24.39 7.72 -14.51
C SER A 674 25.69 8.15 -13.84
N ARG A 675 26.35 9.15 -14.45
CA ARG A 675 27.45 9.91 -13.85
C ARG A 675 27.10 11.39 -13.76
N MET A 676 27.38 12.03 -12.63
CA MET A 676 27.30 13.50 -12.53
C MET A 676 28.62 14.07 -12.01
N ASP A 677 29.20 14.97 -12.81
CA ASP A 677 30.45 15.66 -12.47
C ASP A 677 30.20 17.16 -12.31
N ILE A 678 30.78 17.76 -11.27
CA ILE A 678 30.58 19.16 -10.89
C ILE A 678 31.93 19.80 -10.58
N TYR A 679 32.27 20.86 -11.31
CA TYR A 679 33.54 21.58 -11.18
C TYR A 679 33.30 23.08 -11.02
N SER A 680 33.95 23.71 -10.04
CA SER A 680 33.97 25.17 -9.87
C SER A 680 32.59 25.84 -9.95
N SER A 681 31.56 25.17 -9.43
CA SER A 681 30.15 25.53 -9.63
C SER A 681 29.47 25.91 -8.32
N GLU A 682 28.33 26.61 -8.40
CA GLU A 682 27.52 26.99 -7.23
C GLU A 682 26.12 26.37 -7.35
N LEU A 683 25.69 25.60 -6.35
CA LEU A 683 24.41 24.93 -6.33
C LEU A 683 23.66 25.34 -5.06
N SER A 684 22.61 26.16 -5.19
CA SER A 684 22.00 26.81 -4.04
C SER A 684 20.48 26.92 -4.07
N TYR A 685 19.87 26.95 -2.87
CA TYR A 685 18.42 27.00 -2.66
C TYR A 685 17.65 25.80 -3.24
N LEU A 686 18.29 24.64 -3.40
CA LEU A 686 17.70 23.43 -3.97
C LEU A 686 17.12 22.50 -2.90
N GLY A 687 16.07 21.78 -3.28
CA GLY A 687 15.50 20.67 -2.53
C GLY A 687 14.69 21.05 -1.29
N TYR A 688 13.92 20.09 -0.78
CA TYR A 688 12.91 20.29 0.27
C TYR A 688 12.65 19.01 1.08
N PRO A 689 12.07 19.12 2.30
CA PRO A 689 11.74 17.95 3.10
C PRO A 689 10.63 17.11 2.46
N THR A 690 10.82 15.81 2.41
CA THR A 690 9.79 14.84 2.00
C THR A 690 9.79 13.63 2.93
N SER A 691 8.72 12.83 2.92
CA SER A 691 8.73 11.55 3.63
C SER A 691 9.78 10.63 3.00
N SER A 692 10.42 9.79 3.82
CA SER A 692 11.43 8.81 3.39
C SER A 692 10.96 7.86 2.29
N ASP A 693 9.65 7.84 2.02
CA ASP A 693 8.97 6.91 1.12
C ASP A 693 8.87 7.44 -0.33
N ILE A 694 9.27 8.69 -0.61
CA ILE A 694 9.22 9.25 -1.97
C ILE A 694 10.49 8.89 -2.76
N ALA A 695 10.31 8.21 -3.89
CA ALA A 695 11.39 7.76 -4.79
C ALA A 695 12.27 8.89 -5.37
N ALA A 696 11.83 10.14 -5.29
CA ALA A 696 12.48 11.29 -5.94
C ALA A 696 13.70 11.86 -5.19
N SER A 697 13.94 11.55 -3.90
CA SER A 697 15.02 12.15 -3.08
C SER A 697 15.29 13.64 -3.39
N PRO A 698 14.29 14.50 -3.21
CA PRO A 698 14.33 15.91 -3.60
C PRO A 698 15.17 16.75 -2.63
N TYR A 699 16.30 16.22 -2.15
CA TYR A 699 17.04 16.79 -1.02
C TYR A 699 18.02 17.90 -1.41
N GLY A 700 18.15 18.21 -2.70
CA GLY A 700 19.05 19.26 -3.20
C GLY A 700 19.74 18.77 -4.46
N VAL A 701 20.98 18.30 -4.31
CA VAL A 701 21.78 17.70 -5.38
C VAL A 701 22.00 16.23 -5.06
N SER A 702 21.43 15.35 -5.89
CA SER A 702 21.26 13.94 -5.51
C SER A 702 21.80 12.94 -6.54
N TRP A 703 22.47 11.89 -6.04
CA TRP A 703 22.75 10.65 -6.77
C TRP A 703 21.89 9.56 -6.17
N LYS A 704 21.02 8.91 -6.96
CA LYS A 704 20.17 7.85 -6.42
C LYS A 704 20.04 6.60 -7.29
N LEU A 705 20.48 5.48 -6.73
CA LEU A 705 20.23 4.16 -7.30
C LEU A 705 18.79 3.71 -7.01
N SER A 706 18.13 3.09 -7.99
CA SER A 706 16.82 2.45 -7.78
C SER A 706 16.95 1.17 -6.97
N ASN A 707 15.88 0.80 -6.25
CA ASN A 707 15.83 -0.43 -5.45
C ASN A 707 16.19 -1.67 -6.31
N LEU A 708 16.91 -2.63 -5.74
CA LEU A 708 17.35 -3.89 -6.38
C LEU A 708 18.40 -3.76 -7.49
N LYS A 709 18.93 -2.56 -7.72
CA LYS A 709 19.98 -2.29 -8.71
C LYS A 709 21.40 -2.18 -8.13
N LEU A 710 21.54 -2.28 -6.81
CA LEU A 710 22.85 -2.38 -6.15
C LEU A 710 23.64 -3.54 -6.78
N LYS A 711 24.94 -3.33 -7.00
CA LYS A 711 25.84 -4.23 -7.74
C LYS A 711 25.52 -4.46 -9.22
N LYS A 712 24.44 -3.93 -9.79
CA LYS A 712 24.09 -4.14 -11.21
C LYS A 712 24.36 -2.92 -12.09
N GLU A 713 24.33 -1.74 -11.49
CA GLU A 713 24.55 -0.48 -12.18
C GLU A 713 25.54 0.37 -11.37
N LEU A 714 26.40 1.09 -12.09
CA LEU A 714 27.34 2.03 -11.50
C LEU A 714 26.74 3.44 -11.54
N LEU A 715 26.53 4.01 -10.35
CA LEU A 715 26.17 5.40 -10.12
C LEU A 715 27.36 6.11 -9.48
N THR A 716 27.87 7.17 -10.10
CA THR A 716 29.13 7.79 -9.66
C THR A 716 29.30 9.25 -10.10
N GLY A 717 30.46 9.85 -9.82
CA GLY A 717 30.75 11.24 -10.16
C GLY A 717 31.98 11.82 -9.45
N GLU A 718 32.35 13.02 -9.87
CA GLU A 718 33.37 13.87 -9.26
C GLU A 718 32.81 15.23 -8.92
N VAL A 719 33.12 15.75 -7.74
CA VAL A 719 32.70 17.07 -7.29
C VAL A 719 33.91 17.83 -6.76
N ILE A 720 34.32 18.88 -7.46
CA ILE A 720 35.57 19.59 -7.19
C ILE A 720 35.35 21.11 -7.13
N ASN A 721 35.93 21.76 -6.12
CA ASN A 721 36.00 23.21 -5.96
C ASN A 721 34.64 23.93 -6.07
N SER A 722 33.56 23.29 -5.61
CA SER A 722 32.19 23.77 -5.79
C SER A 722 31.52 24.14 -4.48
N LYS A 723 30.46 24.96 -4.55
CA LYS A 723 29.74 25.51 -3.40
C LYS A 723 28.32 24.96 -3.34
N PHE A 724 27.92 24.47 -2.17
CA PHE A 724 26.59 23.94 -1.88
C PHE A 724 26.02 24.64 -0.65
N HIS A 725 25.06 25.55 -0.87
CA HIS A 725 24.52 26.34 0.24
C HIS A 725 23.04 26.62 0.17
N HIS A 726 22.41 26.81 1.32
CA HIS A 726 20.97 27.02 1.46
C HIS A 726 20.10 25.93 0.82
N ASN A 727 20.71 24.79 0.47
CA ASN A 727 19.99 23.62 0.02
C ASN A 727 19.34 22.94 1.23
N TYR A 728 18.37 22.06 0.99
CA TYR A 728 17.82 21.28 2.09
C TYR A 728 18.91 20.39 2.70
N PHE A 729 19.53 19.53 1.86
CA PHE A 729 20.86 18.94 2.06
C PHE A 729 21.80 19.54 1.02
N GLY A 730 23.05 19.79 1.36
CA GLY A 730 24.04 20.28 0.39
C GLY A 730 24.19 19.30 -0.77
N ALA A 731 24.51 18.04 -0.45
CA ALA A 731 24.52 16.93 -1.41
C ALA A 731 24.12 15.60 -0.76
N TYR A 732 23.49 14.72 -1.53
CA TYR A 732 22.97 13.43 -1.07
C TYR A 732 23.33 12.30 -2.03
N THR A 733 23.75 11.14 -1.50
CA THR A 733 23.95 9.93 -2.32
C THR A 733 23.25 8.70 -1.75
N TYR A 734 22.76 7.84 -2.63
CA TYR A 734 22.17 6.53 -2.31
C TYR A 734 22.72 5.49 -3.29
N GLY A 735 23.48 4.51 -2.78
CA GLY A 735 24.09 3.45 -3.57
C GLY A 735 25.14 3.91 -4.59
N ALA A 736 25.71 5.11 -4.41
CA ALA A 736 26.77 5.62 -5.29
C ALA A 736 28.14 5.05 -4.89
N THR A 737 29.06 4.91 -5.85
CA THR A 737 30.36 4.26 -5.58
C THR A 737 31.52 5.04 -6.20
N GLY A 738 32.61 5.14 -5.45
CA GLY A 738 33.89 5.62 -6.00
C GLY A 738 33.91 7.08 -6.40
N MET A 739 33.26 7.94 -5.60
CA MET A 739 33.15 9.37 -5.90
C MET A 739 34.30 10.18 -5.28
N LEU A 740 34.69 11.25 -5.98
CA LEU A 740 35.58 12.28 -5.46
C LEU A 740 34.78 13.49 -4.97
N TRP A 741 35.10 13.96 -3.77
CA TRP A 741 34.62 15.22 -3.24
C TRP A 741 35.83 16.02 -2.77
N LYS A 742 36.31 16.96 -3.59
CA LYS A 742 37.54 17.71 -3.32
C LYS A 742 37.36 19.22 -3.30
N GLY A 743 37.84 19.90 -2.25
CA GLY A 743 37.91 21.37 -2.27
C GLY A 743 36.57 22.10 -2.23
N ASN A 744 35.49 21.42 -1.84
CA ASN A 744 34.13 21.98 -1.88
C ASN A 744 33.76 22.70 -0.59
N GLU A 745 32.79 23.61 -0.67
CA GLU A 745 32.20 24.27 0.49
C GLU A 745 30.72 23.88 0.65
N PHE A 746 30.36 23.38 1.84
CA PHE A 746 29.00 23.05 2.24
C PHE A 746 28.58 23.93 3.41
N TYR A 747 27.75 24.94 3.17
CA TYR A 747 27.41 25.92 4.21
C TYR A 747 25.96 26.37 4.23
N GLU A 748 25.47 26.71 5.42
CA GLU A 748 24.12 27.27 5.62
C GLU A 748 23.01 26.40 5.00
N ASN A 749 23.24 25.08 4.90
CA ASN A 749 22.23 24.14 4.44
C ASN A 749 21.25 23.85 5.59
N VAL A 750 19.99 23.58 5.24
CA VAL A 750 18.90 23.43 6.22
C VAL A 750 19.16 22.25 7.18
N ARG A 751 19.76 21.17 6.69
CA ARG A 751 20.15 20.01 7.52
C ARG A 751 21.62 19.65 7.35
N TYR A 752 21.96 18.84 6.35
CA TYR A 752 23.30 18.28 6.21
C TYR A 752 24.11 19.04 5.16
N GLY A 753 25.42 19.13 5.36
CA GLY A 753 26.35 19.57 4.31
C GLY A 753 26.48 18.49 3.24
N LEU A 754 27.23 17.42 3.54
CA LEU A 754 27.41 16.26 2.68
C LEU A 754 26.84 15.00 3.36
N ASP A 755 25.84 14.35 2.74
CA ASP A 755 25.14 13.16 3.26
C ASP A 755 25.23 11.92 2.33
N PRO A 756 26.39 11.24 2.27
CA PRO A 756 26.50 9.91 1.72
C PRO A 756 25.69 8.88 2.53
N HIS A 757 24.76 8.23 1.86
CA HIS A 757 23.75 7.40 2.52
C HIS A 757 23.56 6.04 1.81
N ASP A 758 23.05 5.05 2.54
CA ASP A 758 22.60 3.73 2.04
C ASP A 758 23.54 3.11 1.00
N ASP A 759 24.60 2.46 1.49
CA ASP A 759 25.56 1.74 0.65
C ASP A 759 26.34 2.66 -0.32
N SER A 760 26.58 3.91 0.08
CA SER A 760 27.48 4.83 -0.62
C SER A 760 28.93 4.59 -0.18
N ASN A 761 29.77 4.08 -1.09
CA ASN A 761 31.03 3.42 -0.73
C ASN A 761 32.23 3.89 -1.55
N GLY A 762 33.42 3.82 -0.94
CA GLY A 762 34.69 4.09 -1.63
C GLY A 762 34.90 5.56 -1.98
N PHE A 763 34.33 6.49 -1.22
CA PHE A 763 34.47 7.92 -1.48
C PHE A 763 35.81 8.44 -0.96
N LEU A 764 36.37 9.39 -1.70
CA LEU A 764 37.41 10.27 -1.18
C LEU A 764 36.80 11.66 -0.96
N VAL A 765 36.68 12.04 0.31
CA VAL A 765 36.22 13.37 0.75
C VAL A 765 37.43 14.12 1.30
N GLU A 766 38.01 14.97 0.46
CA GLU A 766 39.30 15.62 0.68
C GLU A 766 39.22 17.15 0.59
N ASP A 767 39.91 17.86 1.48
CA ASP A 767 40.09 19.33 1.40
C ASP A 767 38.77 20.14 1.37
N ASN A 768 37.65 19.62 1.90
CA ASN A 768 36.36 20.31 1.90
C ASN A 768 36.14 21.14 3.18
N ILE A 769 35.26 22.14 3.08
CA ILE A 769 34.81 22.95 4.22
C ILE A 769 33.31 22.69 4.45
N ALA A 770 32.93 22.30 5.66
CA ALA A 770 31.53 22.11 6.06
C ALA A 770 31.18 22.95 7.29
N ARG A 771 30.39 24.02 7.09
CA ARG A 771 30.15 25.02 8.15
C ARG A 771 28.71 25.49 8.28
N ASP A 772 28.33 25.88 9.48
CA ASP A 772 27.06 26.59 9.74
C ASP A 772 25.80 25.82 9.23
N ASN A 773 25.86 24.48 9.15
CA ASN A 773 24.74 23.67 8.68
C ASN A 773 23.76 23.34 9.83
N GLY A 774 22.47 23.23 9.50
CA GLY A 774 21.39 23.02 10.48
C GLY A 774 21.37 21.66 11.18
N SER A 775 22.27 20.74 10.84
CA SER A 775 22.49 19.44 11.50
C SER A 775 23.98 19.07 11.50
N HIS A 776 24.43 18.13 10.66
CA HIS A 776 25.83 17.68 10.61
C HIS A 776 26.57 18.33 9.44
N GLY A 777 27.88 18.54 9.58
CA GLY A 777 28.73 18.99 8.48
C GLY A 777 28.84 17.91 7.41
N ILE A 778 29.48 16.80 7.76
CA ILE A 778 29.66 15.61 6.91
C ILE A 778 29.10 14.39 7.64
N ILE A 779 28.23 13.62 6.99
CA ILE A 779 27.64 12.40 7.56
C ILE A 779 27.67 11.25 6.55
N PHE A 780 28.17 10.10 7.00
CA PHE A 780 28.05 8.82 6.30
C PHE A 780 27.07 7.93 7.07
N SER A 781 26.01 7.48 6.41
CA SER A 781 24.91 6.81 7.07
C SER A 781 24.48 5.53 6.36
N LYS A 782 24.09 4.50 7.13
CA LYS A 782 23.56 3.21 6.66
C LYS A 782 24.49 2.47 5.70
N ARG A 783 25.44 1.71 6.25
CA ARG A 783 26.36 0.84 5.49
C ARG A 783 27.23 1.61 4.48
N SER A 784 27.61 2.83 4.83
CA SER A 784 28.55 3.60 4.01
C SER A 784 29.97 3.30 4.48
N MET A 785 30.72 2.54 3.69
CA MET A 785 31.96 1.85 4.05
C MET A 785 33.12 2.20 3.12
N TYR A 786 34.34 1.96 3.62
CA TYR A 786 35.59 2.15 2.87
C TYR A 786 35.78 3.56 2.33
N ASN A 787 35.20 4.56 3.01
CA ASN A 787 35.36 5.95 2.65
C ASN A 787 36.55 6.55 3.40
N THR A 788 37.25 7.48 2.74
CA THR A 788 38.31 8.28 3.33
C THR A 788 37.87 9.73 3.42
N VAL A 789 37.81 10.26 4.63
CA VAL A 789 37.47 11.65 4.95
C VAL A 789 38.73 12.30 5.49
N ARG A 790 39.42 13.09 4.65
CA ARG A 790 40.71 13.67 5.03
C ARG A 790 40.88 15.15 4.73
N ASN A 791 41.71 15.82 5.53
CA ASN A 791 42.07 17.23 5.32
C ASN A 791 40.86 18.19 5.26
N ASN A 792 39.70 17.80 5.80
CA ASN A 792 38.51 18.64 5.76
C ASN A 792 38.47 19.57 6.98
N ILE A 793 37.78 20.70 6.83
CA ILE A 793 37.51 21.66 7.91
C ILE A 793 36.00 21.63 8.18
N SER A 794 35.59 21.23 9.39
CA SER A 794 34.17 21.17 9.75
C SER A 794 33.87 21.96 11.02
N TYR A 795 33.08 23.03 10.92
CA TYR A 795 32.87 23.91 12.07
C TYR A 795 31.49 24.55 12.21
N ASN A 796 31.10 24.88 13.44
CA ASN A 796 29.84 25.57 13.77
C ASN A 796 28.58 24.89 13.18
N ASN A 797 28.60 23.57 13.01
CA ASN A 797 27.40 22.83 12.61
C ASN A 797 26.56 22.56 13.86
N LYS A 798 25.23 22.63 13.72
CA LYS A 798 24.31 22.54 14.87
C LYS A 798 24.51 21.27 15.72
N LEU A 799 24.88 20.16 15.09
CA LEU A 799 25.10 18.87 15.73
C LEU A 799 26.57 18.45 15.65
N HIS A 800 26.96 17.63 14.67
CA HIS A 800 28.29 17.01 14.64
C HIS A 800 29.10 17.54 13.46
N GLY A 801 30.42 17.65 13.62
CA GLY A 801 31.29 17.99 12.52
C GLY A 801 31.31 16.86 11.49
N ILE A 802 31.79 15.69 11.91
CA ILE A 802 31.83 14.47 11.10
C ILE A 802 31.09 13.35 11.84
N MET A 803 30.20 12.64 11.15
CA MET A 803 29.44 11.53 11.73
C MET A 803 29.49 10.26 10.87
N LEU A 804 29.76 9.12 11.51
CA LEU A 804 29.52 7.79 10.96
C LEU A 804 28.31 7.17 11.68
N HIS A 805 27.33 6.71 10.93
CA HIS A 805 26.02 6.32 11.43
C HIS A 805 25.56 4.99 10.82
N GLU A 806 25.03 4.09 11.65
CA GLU A 806 24.33 2.86 11.23
C GLU A 806 25.16 1.94 10.33
N LYS A 807 26.08 1.18 10.92
CA LYS A 807 26.96 0.20 10.26
C LYS A 807 27.86 0.81 9.18
N SER A 808 28.25 2.07 9.36
CA SER A 808 29.18 2.74 8.46
C SER A 808 30.59 2.43 8.91
N ASP A 809 31.07 1.24 8.51
CA ASP A 809 32.26 0.60 9.03
C ASP A 809 33.45 0.73 8.08
N PHE A 810 34.67 0.47 8.57
CA PHE A 810 35.91 0.46 7.79
C PHE A 810 36.22 1.79 7.09
N ASN A 811 35.80 2.91 7.68
CA ASN A 811 36.11 4.25 7.18
C ASN A 811 37.35 4.82 7.87
N ILE A 812 38.02 5.73 7.17
CA ILE A 812 39.17 6.49 7.67
C ILE A 812 38.79 7.96 7.78
N ILE A 813 38.91 8.53 8.98
CA ILE A 813 38.75 9.95 9.25
C ILE A 813 40.13 10.47 9.71
N GLU A 814 40.83 11.19 8.83
CA GLU A 814 42.20 11.61 9.10
C GLU A 814 42.55 13.06 8.77
N ASN A 815 43.45 13.67 9.53
CA ASN A 815 43.97 15.02 9.24
C ASN A 815 42.87 16.11 9.13
N ASN A 816 41.68 15.91 9.72
CA ASN A 816 40.61 16.90 9.67
C ASN A 816 40.74 17.91 10.82
N THR A 817 40.27 19.13 10.58
CA THR A 817 40.11 20.16 11.60
C THR A 817 38.63 20.32 11.94
N VAL A 818 38.24 20.06 13.20
CA VAL A 818 36.83 20.02 13.59
C VAL A 818 36.57 20.86 14.84
N THR A 819 35.74 21.91 14.74
CA THR A 819 35.56 22.87 15.85
C THR A 819 34.15 23.46 16.03
N GLY A 820 33.74 23.77 17.25
CA GLY A 820 32.47 24.47 17.51
C GLY A 820 31.20 23.63 17.29
N ASN A 821 31.28 22.30 17.38
CA ASN A 821 30.14 21.39 17.19
C ASN A 821 29.72 20.72 18.52
N THR A 822 28.54 20.09 18.56
CA THR A 822 28.10 19.23 19.70
C THR A 822 29.01 18.02 19.89
N SER A 823 29.45 17.39 18.81
CA SER A 823 30.59 16.48 18.87
C SER A 823 31.47 16.75 17.67
N GLY A 824 32.79 16.74 17.84
CA GLY A 824 33.69 16.87 16.71
C GLY A 824 33.46 15.70 15.76
N ILE A 825 33.75 14.49 16.25
CA ILE A 825 33.54 13.24 15.51
C ILE A 825 32.60 12.33 16.29
N ALA A 826 31.55 11.82 15.62
CA ALA A 826 30.57 10.92 16.22
C ALA A 826 30.53 9.56 15.49
N LEU A 827 30.65 8.48 16.25
CA LEU A 827 30.52 7.09 15.81
C LEU A 827 29.27 6.50 16.46
N TYR A 828 28.21 6.29 15.67
CA TYR A 828 26.94 5.77 16.16
C TYR A 828 26.63 4.44 15.47
N ARG A 829 26.59 3.36 16.24
CA ARG A 829 26.46 1.99 15.74
C ARG A 829 27.38 1.73 14.53
N SER A 830 28.64 2.16 14.62
CA SER A 830 29.60 2.08 13.51
C SER A 830 30.95 1.61 14.05
N SER A 831 31.47 0.55 13.46
CA SER A 831 32.56 -0.26 14.00
C SER A 831 33.76 -0.32 13.06
N ASN A 832 34.92 -0.70 13.59
CA ASN A 832 36.15 -0.90 12.81
C ASN A 832 36.58 0.32 11.99
N ASN A 833 36.34 1.53 12.50
CA ASN A 833 36.76 2.78 11.86
C ASN A 833 38.07 3.29 12.46
N ILE A 834 38.81 4.07 11.68
CA ILE A 834 40.06 4.72 12.09
C ILE A 834 39.84 6.23 12.15
N VAL A 835 40.03 6.81 13.32
CA VAL A 835 40.04 8.26 13.56
C VAL A 835 41.46 8.67 13.95
N ARG A 836 42.21 9.28 13.03
CA ARG A 836 43.63 9.58 13.28
C ARG A 836 44.11 10.95 12.86
N ASN A 837 45.12 11.48 13.54
CA ASN A 837 45.78 12.74 13.13
C ASN A 837 44.84 13.95 13.01
N ASN A 838 43.66 13.94 13.65
CA ASN A 838 42.70 15.04 13.57
C ASN A 838 43.00 16.10 14.63
N THR A 839 42.71 17.36 14.30
CA THR A 839 42.68 18.49 15.25
C THR A 839 41.23 18.78 15.62
N ILE A 840 40.85 18.46 16.86
CA ILE A 840 39.46 18.52 17.34
C ILE A 840 39.41 19.50 18.52
N ALA A 841 38.88 20.70 18.29
CA ALA A 841 38.98 21.79 19.25
C ALA A 841 37.63 22.43 19.58
N ASN A 842 37.40 22.81 20.83
CA ASN A 842 36.24 23.63 21.24
C ASN A 842 34.88 23.03 20.83
N ASN A 843 34.72 21.72 20.98
CA ASN A 843 33.44 21.02 20.77
C ASN A 843 32.83 20.65 22.14
N ARG A 844 31.54 20.33 22.23
CA ARG A 844 30.99 19.79 23.50
C ARG A 844 31.59 18.41 23.83
N HIS A 845 31.78 17.56 22.82
CA HIS A 845 32.57 16.34 22.92
C HIS A 845 33.61 16.30 21.80
N GLY A 846 34.81 15.79 22.05
CA GLY A 846 35.83 15.58 21.03
C GLY A 846 35.44 14.44 20.07
N VAL A 847 35.65 13.21 20.51
CA VAL A 847 35.23 11.98 19.82
C VAL A 847 34.22 11.22 20.69
N ARG A 848 33.05 10.92 20.12
CA ARG A 848 31.97 10.18 20.79
C ARG A 848 31.70 8.86 20.09
N ALA A 849 31.64 7.75 20.82
CA ALA A 849 31.23 6.45 20.29
C ALA A 849 30.13 5.81 21.15
N ASN A 850 29.09 5.26 20.51
CA ASN A 850 27.97 4.63 21.22
C ASN A 850 27.17 3.62 20.39
N ALA A 851 26.19 2.97 21.04
CA ALA A 851 25.23 2.04 20.45
C ALA A 851 25.87 0.84 19.73
N GLY A 852 26.85 0.19 20.38
CA GLY A 852 27.56 -0.96 19.78
C GLY A 852 28.63 -0.57 18.75
N SER A 853 29.24 0.62 18.89
CA SER A 853 30.37 1.04 18.04
C SER A 853 31.65 0.42 18.57
N GLU A 854 32.09 -0.68 17.98
CA GLU A 854 33.16 -1.53 18.50
C GLU A 854 34.39 -1.57 17.58
N GLY A 855 35.56 -1.90 18.14
CA GLY A 855 36.77 -2.12 17.33
C GLY A 855 37.32 -0.87 16.64
N ASN A 856 36.91 0.34 17.05
CA ASN A 856 37.40 1.58 16.46
C ASN A 856 38.77 1.96 17.03
N ILE A 857 39.59 2.58 16.19
CA ILE A 857 40.93 3.06 16.55
C ILE A 857 40.92 4.59 16.54
N VAL A 858 41.16 5.20 17.69
CA VAL A 858 41.32 6.65 17.86
C VAL A 858 42.79 6.93 18.22
N GLN A 859 43.58 7.44 17.28
CA GLN A 859 45.02 7.61 17.49
C GLN A 859 45.63 8.91 16.96
N ASN A 860 46.69 9.41 17.59
CA ASN A 860 47.42 10.60 17.12
C ASN A 860 46.55 11.87 16.95
N ASN A 861 45.40 11.97 17.63
CA ASN A 861 44.55 13.16 17.54
C ASN A 861 44.96 14.18 18.59
N SER A 862 44.79 15.47 18.27
CA SER A 862 44.86 16.58 19.22
C SER A 862 43.42 16.98 19.58
N ILE A 863 43.04 16.78 20.84
CA ILE A 863 41.68 17.01 21.35
C ILE A 863 41.73 18.06 22.46
N THR A 864 41.31 19.28 22.15
CA THR A 864 41.54 20.44 23.01
C THR A 864 40.27 21.22 23.33
N GLY A 865 40.10 21.67 24.57
CA GLY A 865 39.04 22.60 24.94
C GLY A 865 37.63 22.02 24.81
N SER A 866 37.45 20.70 24.97
CA SER A 866 36.12 20.10 24.91
C SER A 866 35.30 20.48 26.14
N GLY A 867 34.11 21.05 25.92
CA GLY A 867 33.26 21.58 26.98
C GLY A 867 32.61 20.53 27.88
N LEU A 868 32.78 19.24 27.59
CA LEU A 868 32.49 18.13 28.50
C LEU A 868 33.57 17.07 28.43
N TYR A 869 33.69 16.35 27.30
CA TYR A 869 34.53 15.15 27.24
C TYR A 869 35.40 15.13 25.98
N GLY A 870 36.71 14.88 26.11
CA GLY A 870 37.59 14.65 24.96
C GLY A 870 37.23 13.35 24.24
N ILE A 871 37.23 12.22 24.96
CA ILE A 871 36.62 10.94 24.54
C ILE A 871 35.36 10.68 25.34
N TYR A 872 34.29 10.23 24.67
CA TYR A 872 33.09 9.72 25.34
C TYR A 872 32.58 8.42 24.74
N PHE A 873 32.89 7.30 25.40
CA PHE A 873 32.44 5.97 25.02
C PHE A 873 31.38 5.45 25.99
N TYR A 874 30.18 5.15 25.50
CA TYR A 874 29.05 4.68 26.31
C TYR A 874 28.13 3.78 25.49
N ASP A 875 27.17 3.12 26.14
CA ASP A 875 26.15 2.31 25.46
C ASP A 875 26.78 1.25 24.53
N LYS A 876 27.59 0.38 25.13
CA LYS A 876 28.29 -0.74 24.47
C LYS A 876 29.28 -0.33 23.38
N ALA A 877 29.92 0.84 23.51
CA ALA A 877 31.09 1.18 22.69
C ALA A 877 32.33 0.41 23.19
N ASN A 878 32.33 -0.90 22.98
CA ASN A 878 33.30 -1.81 23.56
C ASN A 878 34.50 -2.06 22.63
N ASN A 879 35.60 -2.61 23.15
CA ASN A 879 36.73 -3.08 22.34
C ASN A 879 37.39 -1.98 21.47
N ASN A 880 37.32 -0.71 21.87
CA ASN A 880 37.95 0.38 21.14
C ASN A 880 39.37 0.66 21.65
N SER A 881 40.23 1.17 20.77
CA SER A 881 41.60 1.57 21.11
C SER A 881 41.74 3.09 21.05
N VAL A 882 42.27 3.68 22.12
CA VAL A 882 42.59 5.11 22.22
C VAL A 882 44.08 5.23 22.51
N SER A 883 44.90 5.62 21.53
CA SER A 883 46.35 5.70 21.74
C SER A 883 47.08 6.87 21.10
N ASN A 884 48.18 7.32 21.72
CA ASN A 884 49.01 8.39 21.19
C ASN A 884 48.26 9.71 20.93
N ASN A 885 47.15 9.96 21.62
CA ASN A 885 46.40 11.22 21.49
C ASN A 885 46.88 12.24 22.54
N THR A 886 46.74 13.52 22.21
CA THR A 886 46.96 14.65 23.12
C THR A 886 45.61 15.23 23.53
N PHE A 887 45.36 15.31 24.84
CA PHE A 887 44.16 15.87 25.44
C PHE A 887 44.53 17.08 26.29
N GLU A 888 44.11 18.28 25.89
CA GLU A 888 44.44 19.51 26.60
C GLU A 888 43.21 20.34 26.95
N TYR A 889 43.17 20.88 28.17
CA TYR A 889 42.13 21.84 28.58
C TYR A 889 40.68 21.35 28.40
N ASN A 890 40.44 20.04 28.50
CA ASN A 890 39.09 19.47 28.49
C ASN A 890 38.54 19.37 29.92
N ASP A 891 37.21 19.43 30.07
CA ASP A 891 36.55 19.15 31.36
C ASP A 891 36.89 17.72 31.84
N VAL A 892 36.71 16.73 30.98
CA VAL A 892 37.28 15.38 31.15
C VAL A 892 38.06 15.01 29.91
N GLY A 893 39.31 14.58 30.06
CA GLY A 893 40.11 14.10 28.94
C GLY A 893 39.48 12.87 28.29
N ILE A 894 39.30 11.80 29.07
CA ILE A 894 38.70 10.53 28.60
C ILE A 894 37.61 10.07 29.56
N TYR A 895 36.38 9.93 29.07
CA TYR A 895 35.24 9.38 29.81
C TYR A 895 34.82 8.04 29.21
N ILE A 896 34.81 6.98 30.03
CA ILE A 896 34.39 5.62 29.64
C ILE A 896 33.23 5.10 30.51
N LYS A 897 32.17 4.65 29.82
CA LYS A 897 30.98 3.95 30.33
C LYS A 897 30.69 2.68 29.51
N SER A 898 31.76 1.97 29.13
CA SER A 898 31.73 0.81 28.24
C SER A 898 32.90 -0.10 28.55
N ASP A 899 32.93 -1.28 27.92
CA ASP A 899 33.78 -2.39 28.33
C ASP A 899 34.97 -2.61 27.39
N SER A 900 36.03 -3.22 27.93
CA SER A 900 37.12 -3.80 27.14
C SER A 900 37.84 -2.81 26.22
N ASN A 901 37.86 -1.52 26.57
CA ASN A 901 38.60 -0.52 25.80
C ASN A 901 40.06 -0.46 26.25
N ASN A 902 40.97 -0.23 25.29
CA ASN A 902 42.40 -0.08 25.53
C ASN A 902 42.82 1.39 25.37
N ILE A 903 43.25 2.00 26.47
CA ILE A 903 43.67 3.40 26.56
C ILE A 903 45.15 3.44 26.90
N SER A 904 45.99 3.77 25.91
CA SER A 904 47.44 3.73 26.12
C SER A 904 48.25 4.81 25.40
N LYS A 905 49.39 5.19 25.98
CA LYS A 905 50.32 6.15 25.35
C LYS A 905 49.72 7.52 25.06
N ASN A 906 48.66 7.92 25.76
CA ASN A 906 48.05 9.24 25.58
C ASN A 906 48.71 10.27 26.51
N SER A 907 48.72 11.53 26.08
CA SER A 907 49.15 12.68 26.88
C SER A 907 47.91 13.49 27.29
N LEU A 908 47.60 13.52 28.58
CA LEU A 908 46.46 14.22 29.15
C LEU A 908 46.97 15.35 30.04
N ILE A 909 46.93 16.59 29.57
CA ILE A 909 47.55 17.74 30.23
C ILE A 909 46.50 18.83 30.52
N ASN A 910 46.52 19.43 31.71
CA ASN A 910 45.66 20.57 32.08
C ASN A 910 44.14 20.32 31.90
N ASN A 911 43.68 19.07 32.04
CA ASN A 911 42.26 18.73 32.02
C ASN A 911 41.65 18.91 33.44
N ALA A 912 40.35 19.12 33.60
CA ALA A 912 39.79 19.14 34.96
C ALA A 912 39.83 17.74 35.60
N VAL A 913 39.46 16.71 34.82
CA VAL A 913 39.71 15.30 35.13
C VAL A 913 40.48 14.66 33.97
N GLY A 914 41.54 13.90 34.25
CA GLY A 914 42.27 13.17 33.22
C GLY A 914 41.42 12.05 32.62
N VAL A 915 41.20 10.99 33.41
CA VAL A 915 40.40 9.81 33.00
C VAL A 915 39.26 9.57 34.00
N TYR A 916 38.05 9.31 33.49
CA TYR A 916 36.88 8.96 34.29
C TYR A 916 36.23 7.66 33.82
N PHE A 917 36.17 6.66 34.72
CA PHE A 917 35.37 5.44 34.57
C PHE A 917 34.07 5.53 35.36
N GLN A 918 32.93 5.22 34.74
CA GLN A 918 31.62 5.25 35.41
C GLN A 918 30.75 4.03 35.08
N ASP A 919 29.87 3.68 36.03
CA ASP A 919 28.83 2.65 35.94
C ASP A 919 29.41 1.24 35.69
N GLN A 920 29.07 0.62 34.56
CA GLN A 920 29.46 -0.76 34.25
C GLN A 920 30.76 -0.84 33.43
N ALA A 921 31.58 0.22 33.39
CA ALA A 921 32.82 0.23 32.62
C ALA A 921 33.79 -0.85 33.12
N SER A 922 33.80 -2.02 32.47
CA SER A 922 34.52 -3.21 32.92
C SER A 922 35.63 -3.62 31.96
N ASN A 923 36.67 -4.29 32.47
CA ASN A 923 37.76 -4.87 31.69
C ASN A 923 38.50 -3.87 30.79
N ASN A 924 38.45 -2.57 31.09
CA ASN A 924 39.21 -1.58 30.35
C ASN A 924 40.68 -1.60 30.80
N VAL A 925 41.59 -1.31 29.88
CA VAL A 925 43.03 -1.21 30.14
C VAL A 925 43.45 0.25 30.06
N LEU A 926 44.09 0.75 31.12
CA LEU A 926 44.73 2.07 31.16
C LEU A 926 46.22 1.91 31.46
N ALA A 927 47.09 2.04 30.45
CA ALA A 927 48.53 1.82 30.60
C ALA A 927 49.37 2.78 29.73
N ASP A 928 50.57 3.12 30.17
CA ASP A 928 51.55 3.97 29.48
C ASP A 928 51.06 5.41 29.19
N ASN A 929 50.08 5.94 29.94
CA ASN A 929 49.60 7.30 29.74
C ASN A 929 50.36 8.31 30.61
N GLN A 930 50.51 9.53 30.10
CA GLN A 930 51.00 10.68 30.86
C GLN A 930 49.81 11.55 31.28
N ILE A 931 49.46 11.58 32.56
CA ILE A 931 48.33 12.35 33.08
C ILE A 931 48.87 13.43 34.02
N LYS A 932 48.89 14.68 33.55
CA LYS A 932 49.62 15.77 34.18
C LYS A 932 48.73 16.98 34.43
N GLN A 933 48.94 17.62 35.58
CA GLN A 933 48.33 18.91 35.90
C GLN A 933 46.79 18.91 35.86
N SER A 934 46.16 17.78 36.22
CA SER A 934 44.69 17.72 36.29
C SER A 934 44.15 18.58 37.43
N GLY A 935 43.14 19.41 37.15
CA GLY A 935 42.59 20.40 38.08
C GLY A 935 41.79 19.82 39.26
N ILE A 936 41.29 18.58 39.12
CA ILE A 936 40.50 17.88 40.13
C ILE A 936 41.11 16.50 40.42
N TYR A 937 41.15 15.61 39.42
CA TYR A 937 41.67 14.24 39.55
C TYR A 937 42.47 13.83 38.31
N GLY A 938 43.59 13.13 38.48
CA GLY A 938 44.27 12.43 37.38
C GLY A 938 43.38 11.29 36.86
N ILE A 939 43.05 10.35 37.74
CA ILE A 939 42.13 9.24 37.47
C ILE A 939 41.00 9.28 38.51
N TYR A 940 39.77 9.23 38.03
CA TYR A 940 38.58 9.10 38.87
C TYR A 940 37.78 7.87 38.44
N THR A 941 37.26 7.12 39.41
CA THR A 941 36.38 5.99 39.13
C THR A 941 35.13 6.01 40.01
N LYS A 942 34.01 5.60 39.43
CA LYS A 942 32.70 5.42 40.08
C LYS A 942 31.99 4.21 39.46
N VAL A 943 32.72 3.11 39.34
CA VAL A 943 32.19 1.81 38.92
C VAL A 943 31.65 1.04 40.13
N ALA A 944 30.84 0.00 39.90
CA ALA A 944 30.37 -0.87 40.97
C ALA A 944 31.52 -1.75 41.52
N ASN A 945 31.47 -2.14 42.80
CA ASN A 945 32.51 -2.93 43.47
C ASN A 945 32.82 -4.29 42.80
N GLU A 946 31.92 -4.80 41.94
CA GLU A 946 32.08 -6.07 41.24
C GLU A 946 32.76 -5.91 39.86
N VAL A 947 33.11 -4.68 39.47
CA VAL A 947 33.64 -4.33 38.16
C VAL A 947 35.12 -4.00 38.27
N SER A 948 35.97 -4.79 37.61
CA SER A 948 37.42 -4.55 37.57
C SER A 948 37.87 -3.89 36.26
N ASN A 949 38.88 -3.03 36.36
CA ASN A 949 39.63 -2.47 35.23
C ASN A 949 41.13 -2.66 35.49
N ILE A 950 41.93 -2.73 34.43
CA ILE A 950 43.38 -2.98 34.52
C ILE A 950 44.11 -1.64 34.45
N LEU A 951 44.74 -1.26 35.56
CA LEU A 951 45.61 -0.09 35.67
C LEU A 951 47.06 -0.54 35.52
N GLY A 952 47.66 -0.31 34.35
CA GLY A 952 49.09 -0.51 34.13
C GLY A 952 49.93 0.66 34.65
N VAL A 953 51.20 0.71 34.23
CA VAL A 953 52.12 1.80 34.59
C VAL A 953 51.66 3.10 33.91
N ASN A 954 51.33 4.14 34.66
CA ASN A 954 50.98 5.46 34.13
C ASN A 954 51.80 6.55 34.85
N ASP A 955 52.23 7.59 34.12
CA ASP A 955 52.97 8.74 34.66
C ASP A 955 51.98 9.80 35.14
N LEU A 956 51.71 9.82 36.46
CA LEU A 956 50.85 10.79 37.12
C LEU A 956 51.72 11.89 37.75
N TYR A 957 51.56 13.14 37.29
CA TYR A 957 52.42 14.24 37.75
C TYR A 957 51.66 15.54 37.98
N ARG A 958 51.83 16.13 39.18
CA ARG A 958 51.23 17.42 39.57
C ARG A 958 49.71 17.50 39.38
N ASN A 959 48.99 16.38 39.49
CA ASN A 959 47.53 16.43 39.56
C ASN A 959 47.11 16.94 40.94
N ARG A 960 45.94 17.59 41.06
CA ARG A 960 45.41 17.99 42.37
C ARG A 960 45.23 16.78 43.30
N LYS A 961 44.76 15.67 42.73
CA LYS A 961 44.76 14.32 43.31
C LYS A 961 45.05 13.33 42.19
N ASP A 962 45.99 12.42 42.37
CA ASP A 962 46.38 11.49 41.31
C ASP A 962 45.26 10.47 41.03
N VAL A 963 44.68 9.89 42.08
CA VAL A 963 43.65 8.85 41.97
C VAL A 963 42.55 9.07 43.02
N ALA A 964 41.29 8.82 42.66
CA ALA A 964 40.18 8.77 43.62
C ALA A 964 39.04 7.84 43.18
N GLY A 965 38.30 7.32 44.17
CA GLY A 965 37.13 6.46 43.95
C GLY A 965 37.45 4.97 43.80
N MET A 966 38.71 4.56 43.94
CA MET A 966 39.15 3.16 44.00
C MET A 966 39.07 2.65 45.44
N ASN A 967 38.60 1.42 45.67
CA ASN A 967 38.77 0.75 46.96
C ASN A 967 40.18 0.14 47.04
N GLU A 968 40.76 -0.02 48.22
CA GLU A 968 42.13 -0.55 48.42
C GLU A 968 42.36 -1.99 47.91
N ALA A 969 41.32 -2.65 47.36
CA ALA A 969 41.38 -4.00 46.79
C ALA A 969 41.30 -4.03 45.23
N ASP A 970 41.19 -2.86 44.57
CA ASP A 970 41.02 -2.71 43.11
C ASP A 970 42.32 -2.41 42.34
#